data_AF-A0A1I0MG27-F1
#
_entry.id   AF-A0A1I0MG27-F1
#
_cell.length_a   1.000
_cell.length_b   1.000
_cell.length_c   1.000
_cell.angle_alpha   90.00
_cell.angle_beta   90.00
_cell.angle_gamma   90.00
#
_symmetry.space_group_name_H-M   'P 1'
#
loop_
_entity.id
_entity.type
_entity.pdbx_description
1 polymer ?
#
loop_
_entity_poly.entity_id
_entity_poly.type
_entity_poly.pdbx_seq_one_letter_code
_entity_poly.pdbx_strand_id
1 'polypeptide(L)'
;MIANQRLLTEKILFDYYMISSIRENEIHSPFPFYLDKELFEAMVSSAEILNSVVCRIISKKFKNPDNLPFVMGKFTLDKEILSMQCPISPFFWVRYDAFVRADGGIFFSEFNYDKPCAQREIAISDMMSPHNNPSANFRNAFYENFKSLTKNAFATNPKPTVAILVSPHHNEEIHLAYFYMDLLKGLNLEFVIASTDNIYVKDNKAFAFDKEIDVLLRQFPTEYLYEIKDIKEMLMLFEEGKLLIINDPRAIIAQTKSLFAYLWQLVELDDDFLTQLEKDTIKNTIPYTTLFDKSKIDDLILNKNKYVIKAVYGRYSEQVYIGNMLSDEDWRLIINDVCESEDLHIIQEFCPIKKDKVLRFNGENFENKTAFGNFGIYLSNNKYSGSCIRWSPNYLSDDEHVWVSPVGVSDRNIHISKIVEAHDYDSIFCKINDIAAFQYGFTGGYTGFQQSFSLDALVLEENTFNEIKDATNQLANLFYKTTKHVQENSAILCPVLGIAEELIPLVSKQEQNTLSFLGRFDFVFDNIGRLKLLEFNAETPAGIIESIGLNSLIKDILKIPYRNPNENMTEQLQAQLNRIINIYKKNKQIHNIGFASLAYPEDFYNTKFLFDILNEGDENFIYGEISGLHIKNDKLNLYEQPLDAIYRYYPLDWFFTDENYEGFGEIMKENTQCINEPSTFISQSKAFFALIWELYKDGFYNEAENELILKYIPYTSLNPDDFHNGDYCAKPYFDREGNGVTLSISEEDKDFIEDEMIFQERIPIQTVSLDIHTTMSVTQEVLYPVLGAYVIGTEFGGIYTRAGGAVTDANAIYIPTYIKEKGEL
;
A
#
# COMPACT_ATOMS: atom_id res chain seq x y z
N MET A 1 -16.35 -14.26 -4.59
CA MET A 1 -15.34 -14.02 -3.52
C MET A 1 -15.30 -15.10 -2.43
N ILE A 2 -16.39 -15.35 -1.68
CA ILE A 2 -16.40 -16.33 -0.56
C ILE A 2 -15.93 -17.74 -0.99
N ALA A 3 -16.41 -18.24 -2.13
CA ALA A 3 -16.00 -19.55 -2.64
C ALA A 3 -14.48 -19.63 -2.93
N ASN A 4 -13.90 -18.57 -3.48
CA ASN A 4 -12.46 -18.51 -3.77
C ASN A 4 -11.63 -18.40 -2.49
N GLN A 5 -12.11 -17.62 -1.51
CA GLN A 5 -11.46 -17.54 -0.20
C GLN A 5 -11.49 -18.90 0.50
N ARG A 6 -12.64 -19.59 0.48
CA ARG A 6 -12.76 -20.93 1.06
C ARG A 6 -11.85 -21.94 0.37
N LEU A 7 -11.76 -21.93 -0.96
CA LEU A 7 -10.83 -22.78 -1.70
C LEU A 7 -9.37 -22.53 -1.31
N LEU A 8 -9.00 -21.26 -1.10
CA LEU A 8 -7.68 -20.90 -0.60
C LEU A 8 -7.45 -21.46 0.82
N THR A 9 -8.40 -21.26 1.73
CA THR A 9 -8.35 -21.80 3.09
C THR A 9 -8.21 -23.32 3.10
N GLU A 10 -9.03 -24.04 2.33
CA GLU A 10 -8.97 -25.50 2.21
C GLU A 10 -7.59 -25.95 1.74
N LYS A 11 -7.05 -25.31 0.71
CA LYS A 11 -5.69 -25.59 0.24
C LYS A 11 -4.65 -25.37 1.34
N ILE A 12 -4.74 -24.27 2.10
CA ILE A 12 -3.80 -23.97 3.18
C ILE A 12 -3.91 -24.98 4.34
N LEU A 13 -5.12 -25.40 4.70
CA LEU A 13 -5.35 -26.40 5.73
C LEU A 13 -4.71 -27.75 5.36
N PHE A 14 -4.91 -28.21 4.12
CA PHE A 14 -4.46 -29.55 3.70
C PHE A 14 -3.01 -29.59 3.18
N ASP A 15 -2.60 -28.63 2.35
CA ASP A 15 -1.26 -28.67 1.70
C ASP A 15 -0.18 -28.03 2.60
N TYR A 16 -0.56 -27.17 3.53
CA TYR A 16 0.37 -26.44 4.43
C TYR A 16 0.17 -26.78 5.90
N TYR A 17 -0.62 -27.81 6.20
CA TYR A 17 -0.86 -28.32 7.55
C TYR A 17 -1.34 -27.22 8.51
N MET A 18 -2.10 -26.23 8.04
CA MET A 18 -2.66 -25.22 8.94
C MET A 18 -3.74 -25.84 9.83
N ILE A 19 -3.96 -25.29 11.02
CA ILE A 19 -5.00 -25.77 11.93
C ILE A 19 -6.32 -25.09 11.62
N SER A 20 -7.38 -25.88 11.56
CA SER A 20 -8.74 -25.36 11.42
C SER A 20 -9.12 -24.56 12.66
N SER A 21 -9.70 -23.38 12.43
CA SER A 21 -10.16 -22.49 13.49
C SER A 21 -11.44 -21.79 13.05
N ILE A 22 -12.17 -21.19 14.01
CA ILE A 22 -13.37 -20.41 13.70
C ILE A 22 -13.09 -19.21 12.77
N ARG A 23 -11.83 -18.77 12.70
CA ARG A 23 -11.35 -17.64 11.89
C ARG A 23 -10.50 -18.08 10.70
N GLU A 24 -10.48 -19.36 10.34
CA GLU A 24 -9.59 -19.90 9.29
C GLU A 24 -9.66 -19.15 7.95
N ASN A 25 -10.85 -18.65 7.58
CA ASN A 25 -11.04 -17.86 6.37
C ASN A 25 -10.53 -16.41 6.49
N GLU A 26 -10.29 -15.90 7.70
CA GLU A 26 -9.84 -14.52 7.93
C GLU A 26 -8.32 -14.40 8.05
N ILE A 27 -7.60 -15.52 8.28
CA ILE A 27 -6.16 -15.51 8.59
C ILE A 27 -5.32 -15.15 7.37
N HIS A 28 -5.72 -15.57 6.16
CA HIS A 28 -4.92 -15.37 4.95
C HIS A 28 -5.67 -14.53 3.92
N SER A 29 -5.11 -13.37 3.60
CA SER A 29 -5.56 -12.55 2.48
C SER A 29 -4.91 -13.05 1.18
N PRO A 30 -5.67 -13.24 0.08
CA PRO A 30 -5.10 -13.59 -1.22
C PRO A 30 -4.40 -12.41 -1.90
N PHE A 31 -4.55 -11.19 -1.35
CA PHE A 31 -4.03 -9.97 -1.95
C PHE A 31 -2.60 -9.71 -1.48
N PRO A 32 -1.61 -9.73 -2.39
CA PRO A 32 -0.23 -9.43 -2.02
C PRO A 32 -0.05 -7.99 -1.55
N PHE A 33 0.79 -7.81 -0.54
CA PHE A 33 1.34 -6.52 -0.19
C PHE A 33 2.71 -6.35 -0.83
N TYR A 34 2.95 -5.19 -1.42
CA TYR A 34 4.20 -4.90 -2.09
C TYR A 34 5.04 -3.93 -1.25
N LEU A 35 6.16 -4.44 -0.77
CA LEU A 35 7.18 -3.63 -0.12
C LEU A 35 7.94 -2.82 -1.16
N ASP A 36 8.22 -1.57 -0.80
CA ASP A 36 9.17 -0.76 -1.54
C ASP A 36 10.55 -1.44 -1.54
N LYS A 37 11.19 -1.46 -2.71
CA LYS A 37 12.46 -2.15 -2.92
C LYS A 37 13.58 -1.65 -2.00
N GLU A 38 13.71 -0.34 -1.82
CA GLU A 38 14.77 0.23 -0.97
C GLU A 38 14.55 -0.16 0.50
N LEU A 39 13.29 -0.11 0.97
CA LEU A 39 12.95 -0.56 2.32
C LEU A 39 13.21 -2.05 2.50
N PHE A 40 12.86 -2.88 1.52
CA PHE A 40 13.12 -4.32 1.58
C PHE A 40 14.62 -4.63 1.62
N GLU A 41 15.42 -3.98 0.77
CA GLU A 41 16.88 -4.13 0.76
C GLU A 41 17.51 -3.64 2.07
N ALA A 42 17.01 -2.54 2.65
CA ALA A 42 17.42 -2.06 3.96
C ALA A 42 17.11 -3.08 5.07
N MET A 43 15.93 -3.71 5.04
CA MET A 43 15.55 -4.75 6.01
C MET A 43 16.47 -5.97 5.90
N VAL A 44 16.69 -6.46 4.68
CA VAL A 44 17.53 -7.66 4.45
C VAL A 44 18.98 -7.40 4.81
N SER A 45 19.59 -6.32 4.29
CA SER A 45 20.99 -5.99 4.53
C SER A 45 21.28 -5.74 6.02
N SER A 46 20.41 -4.98 6.69
CA SER A 46 20.56 -4.71 8.13
C SER A 46 20.40 -5.98 8.95
N ALA A 47 19.45 -6.87 8.61
CA ALA A 47 19.29 -8.15 9.30
C ALA A 47 20.54 -9.05 9.14
N GLU A 48 21.13 -9.13 7.95
CA GLU A 48 22.37 -9.91 7.75
C GLU A 48 23.57 -9.33 8.53
N ILE A 49 23.73 -8.00 8.55
CA ILE A 49 24.78 -7.31 9.31
C ILE A 49 24.59 -7.55 10.81
N LEU A 50 23.39 -7.33 11.34
CA LEU A 50 23.08 -7.55 12.75
C LEU A 50 23.26 -9.02 13.12
N ASN A 51 22.83 -9.97 12.29
CA ASN A 51 23.04 -11.39 12.52
C ASN A 51 24.54 -11.75 12.58
N SER A 52 25.38 -11.15 11.74
CA SER A 52 26.84 -11.32 11.81
C SER A 52 27.39 -10.83 13.16
N VAL A 53 26.98 -9.64 13.62
CA VAL A 53 27.37 -9.10 14.94
C VAL A 53 26.94 -10.04 16.07
N VAL A 54 25.68 -10.47 16.07
CA VAL A 54 25.13 -11.37 17.09
C VAL A 54 25.87 -12.71 17.09
N CYS A 55 26.11 -13.31 15.92
CA CYS A 55 26.89 -14.54 15.80
C CYS A 55 28.32 -14.37 16.35
N ARG A 56 28.98 -13.23 16.09
CA ARG A 56 30.31 -12.92 16.65
C ARG A 56 30.28 -12.77 18.17
N ILE A 57 29.23 -12.18 18.74
CA ILE A 57 29.05 -12.06 20.20
C ILE A 57 28.93 -13.45 20.82
N ILE A 58 28.04 -14.29 20.31
CA ILE A 58 27.73 -15.59 20.91
C ILE A 58 28.87 -16.58 20.72
N SER A 59 29.62 -16.48 19.60
CA SER A 59 30.78 -17.34 19.33
C SER A 59 31.97 -17.10 20.27
N LYS A 60 31.98 -16.02 21.06
CA LYS A 60 32.99 -15.83 22.11
C LYS A 60 32.82 -16.94 23.15
N LYS A 61 33.90 -17.65 23.48
CA LYS A 61 33.86 -18.67 24.54
C LYS A 61 33.65 -18.02 25.90
N PHE A 62 32.46 -18.17 26.48
CA PHE A 62 32.18 -17.77 27.85
C PHE A 62 32.60 -18.93 28.77
N LYS A 63 33.62 -18.72 29.61
CA LYS A 63 34.10 -19.78 30.52
C LYS A 63 33.09 -20.11 31.64
N ASN A 64 32.15 -19.21 31.93
CA ASN A 64 30.96 -19.43 32.77
C ASN A 64 29.88 -18.34 32.47
N PRO A 65 28.65 -18.47 33.02
CA PRO A 65 27.58 -17.47 32.87
C PRO A 65 27.93 -16.05 33.33
N ASP A 66 28.77 -15.91 34.36
CA ASP A 66 29.22 -14.61 34.90
C ASP A 66 30.20 -13.86 33.97
N ASN A 67 30.65 -14.50 32.87
CA ASN A 67 31.54 -13.90 31.87
C ASN A 67 30.79 -13.39 30.63
N LEU A 68 29.45 -13.43 30.60
CA LEU A 68 28.70 -12.77 29.54
C LEU A 68 28.96 -11.26 29.59
N PRO A 69 29.08 -10.58 28.43
CA PRO A 69 29.40 -9.16 28.42
C PRO A 69 28.18 -8.29 28.74
N PHE A 70 27.00 -8.90 28.94
CA PHE A 70 25.77 -8.24 29.32
C PHE A 70 24.88 -9.15 30.18
N VAL A 71 23.89 -8.54 30.84
CA VAL A 71 22.97 -9.24 31.75
C VAL A 71 21.82 -9.83 30.95
N MET A 72 21.60 -11.14 31.10
CA MET A 72 20.62 -11.89 30.30
C MET A 72 19.39 -12.35 31.09
N GLY A 73 19.45 -12.34 32.42
CA GLY A 73 18.45 -12.96 33.29
C GLY A 73 18.69 -14.46 33.46
N LYS A 74 18.20 -15.04 34.57
CA LYS A 74 18.41 -16.45 34.90
C LYS A 74 17.34 -17.33 34.25
N PHE A 75 17.71 -18.54 33.86
CA PHE A 75 16.77 -19.60 33.49
C PHE A 75 17.30 -20.94 34.00
N THR A 76 16.44 -21.96 34.10
CA THR A 76 16.70 -23.20 34.86
C THR A 76 18.00 -23.93 34.48
N LEU A 77 18.39 -23.89 33.20
CA LEU A 77 19.55 -24.60 32.64
C LEU A 77 20.68 -23.64 32.21
N ASP A 78 20.71 -22.42 32.75
CA ASP A 78 21.69 -21.39 32.38
C ASP A 78 23.15 -21.85 32.52
N LYS A 79 23.49 -22.50 33.63
CA LYS A 79 24.83 -23.02 33.90
C LYS A 79 25.23 -24.10 32.90
N GLU A 80 24.37 -25.09 32.68
CA GLU A 80 24.63 -26.19 31.76
C GLU A 80 24.81 -25.69 30.33
N ILE A 81 23.93 -24.81 29.86
CA ILE A 81 23.93 -24.36 28.46
C ILE A 81 25.05 -23.36 28.18
N LEU A 82 25.29 -22.41 29.08
CA LEU A 82 26.29 -21.37 28.87
C LEU A 82 27.73 -21.86 29.12
N SER A 83 27.91 -23.01 29.78
CA SER A 83 29.24 -23.59 30.01
C SER A 83 29.72 -24.53 28.91
N MET A 84 28.87 -24.85 27.92
CA MET A 84 29.21 -25.69 26.77
C MET A 84 30.43 -25.14 26.01
N GLN A 85 31.39 -26.02 25.68
CA GLN A 85 32.65 -25.69 25.01
C GLN A 85 32.71 -26.16 23.56
N CYS A 86 31.75 -26.99 23.12
CA CYS A 86 31.59 -27.39 21.74
C CYS A 86 31.35 -26.15 20.85
N PRO A 87 31.77 -26.18 19.57
CA PRO A 87 31.44 -25.11 18.64
C PRO A 87 29.94 -24.87 18.58
N ILE A 88 29.53 -23.61 18.40
CA ILE A 88 28.13 -23.27 18.17
C ILE A 88 27.70 -23.85 16.83
N SER A 89 26.59 -24.58 16.85
CA SER A 89 25.98 -25.06 15.60
C SER A 89 25.46 -23.85 14.81
N PRO A 90 25.67 -23.78 13.48
CA PRO A 90 25.12 -22.69 12.69
C PRO A 90 23.62 -22.55 12.91
N PHE A 91 23.13 -21.32 13.07
CA PHE A 91 21.71 -21.08 13.24
C PHE A 91 20.97 -21.46 11.95
N PHE A 92 20.21 -22.54 12.03
CA PHE A 92 19.49 -23.11 10.88
C PHE A 92 18.36 -22.19 10.41
N TRP A 93 17.71 -21.53 11.36
CA TRP A 93 16.70 -20.52 11.13
C TRP A 93 16.76 -19.43 12.17
N VAL A 94 16.54 -18.19 11.76
CA VAL A 94 16.31 -17.05 12.66
C VAL A 94 15.33 -16.11 11.98
N ARG A 95 14.54 -15.39 12.77
CA ARG A 95 13.61 -14.37 12.25
C ARG A 95 13.87 -13.04 12.94
N TYR A 96 13.93 -11.98 12.16
CA TYR A 96 14.02 -10.61 12.64
C TYR A 96 12.65 -9.95 12.44
N ASP A 97 12.07 -9.41 13.51
CA ASP A 97 10.76 -8.75 13.44
C ASP A 97 10.98 -7.26 13.12
N ALA A 98 10.82 -6.92 11.84
CA ALA A 98 11.06 -5.60 11.28
C ALA A 98 9.76 -4.80 11.10
N PHE A 99 9.86 -3.49 11.23
CA PHE A 99 8.76 -2.54 11.07
C PHE A 99 9.23 -1.35 10.25
N VAL A 100 8.31 -0.75 9.49
CA VAL A 100 8.53 0.53 8.81
C VAL A 100 8.11 1.66 9.75
N ARG A 101 8.97 2.67 9.96
CA ARG A 101 8.65 3.81 10.83
C ARG A 101 7.67 4.75 10.12
N ALA A 102 6.82 5.44 10.89
CA ALA A 102 5.85 6.39 10.35
C ALA A 102 6.50 7.64 9.70
N ASP A 103 7.73 7.95 10.10
CA ASP A 103 8.56 9.05 9.59
C ASP A 103 9.61 8.59 8.54
N GLY A 104 9.63 7.30 8.21
CA GLY A 104 10.52 6.72 7.20
C GLY A 104 11.66 5.89 7.80
N GLY A 105 12.20 4.97 6.97
CA GLY A 105 13.17 3.99 7.42
C GLY A 105 12.54 2.81 8.17
N ILE A 106 13.37 2.01 8.81
CA ILE A 106 12.97 0.75 9.44
C ILE A 106 13.47 0.65 10.88
N PHE A 107 12.94 -0.31 11.63
CA PHE A 107 13.55 -0.79 12.86
C PHE A 107 13.22 -2.25 13.13
N PHE A 108 14.07 -2.91 13.91
CA PHE A 108 13.83 -4.25 14.45
C PHE A 108 13.40 -4.15 15.91
N SER A 109 12.29 -4.78 16.25
CA SER A 109 11.77 -4.76 17.63
C SER A 109 12.21 -5.97 18.46
N GLU A 110 12.54 -7.08 17.79
CA GLU A 110 12.87 -8.37 18.40
C GLU A 110 13.69 -9.24 17.44
N PHE A 111 14.59 -10.05 18.01
CA PHE A 111 15.33 -11.10 17.30
C PHE A 111 14.85 -12.47 17.78
N ASN A 112 14.30 -13.28 16.89
CA ASN A 112 13.75 -14.60 17.18
C ASN A 112 14.73 -15.69 16.73
N TYR A 113 15.56 -16.16 17.65
CA TYR A 113 16.55 -17.22 17.41
C TYR A 113 16.13 -18.55 18.04
N ASP A 114 15.57 -18.53 19.25
CA ASP A 114 15.36 -19.73 20.06
C ASP A 114 14.23 -20.63 19.57
N LYS A 115 13.16 -20.03 19.04
CA LYS A 115 12.02 -20.76 18.45
C LYS A 115 11.30 -19.85 17.43
N PRO A 116 11.92 -19.56 16.27
CA PRO A 116 11.27 -18.77 15.25
C PRO A 116 10.10 -19.53 14.60
N CYS A 117 9.02 -18.81 14.31
CA CYS A 117 7.87 -19.29 13.55
C CYS A 117 7.72 -18.52 12.22
N ALA A 118 6.60 -18.76 11.51
CA ALA A 118 6.21 -18.17 10.22
C ALA A 118 6.67 -18.89 8.94
N GLN A 119 7.24 -20.10 9.05
CA GLN A 119 7.72 -20.88 7.89
C GLN A 119 6.59 -21.23 6.91
N ARG A 120 5.36 -21.47 7.41
CA ARG A 120 4.20 -21.77 6.57
C ARG A 120 3.80 -20.54 5.78
N GLU A 121 3.73 -19.38 6.43
CA GLU A 121 3.37 -18.10 5.86
C GLU A 121 4.30 -17.71 4.72
N ILE A 122 5.61 -17.93 4.88
CA ILE A 122 6.61 -17.73 3.81
C ILE A 122 6.32 -18.65 2.62
N ALA A 123 6.05 -19.93 2.86
CA ALA A 123 5.76 -20.90 1.80
C ALA A 123 4.38 -20.71 1.13
N ILE A 124 3.40 -20.20 1.88
CA ILE A 124 2.07 -19.81 1.36
C ILE A 124 2.21 -18.56 0.50
N SER A 125 3.01 -17.57 0.94
CA SER A 125 3.33 -16.41 0.11
C SER A 125 3.94 -16.84 -1.23
N ASP A 126 4.88 -17.78 -1.21
CA ASP A 126 5.50 -18.33 -2.43
C ASP A 126 4.47 -19.01 -3.36
N MET A 127 3.57 -19.81 -2.79
CA MET A 127 2.47 -20.45 -3.53
C MET A 127 1.61 -19.46 -4.31
N MET A 128 1.37 -18.28 -3.74
CA MET A 128 0.57 -17.23 -4.39
C MET A 128 1.36 -16.47 -5.47
N SER A 129 2.68 -16.69 -5.55
CA SER A 129 3.57 -16.18 -6.59
C SER A 129 3.42 -14.67 -6.87
N PRO A 130 3.56 -13.81 -5.84
CA PRO A 130 3.46 -12.37 -6.02
C PRO A 130 4.56 -11.84 -6.95
N HIS A 131 4.36 -10.66 -7.53
CA HIS A 131 5.39 -10.03 -8.36
C HIS A 131 6.69 -9.78 -7.55
N ASN A 132 7.83 -10.11 -8.15
CA ASN A 132 9.15 -10.19 -7.49
C ASN A 132 9.11 -10.89 -6.12
N ASN A 133 8.54 -12.09 -6.09
CA ASN A 133 8.40 -12.92 -4.90
C ASN A 133 9.74 -13.13 -4.17
N PRO A 134 9.95 -12.53 -2.98
CA PRO A 134 11.20 -12.65 -2.24
C PRO A 134 11.32 -14.02 -1.53
N SER A 135 10.22 -14.78 -1.45
CA SER A 135 10.14 -16.09 -0.80
C SER A 135 10.30 -17.27 -1.76
N ALA A 136 10.54 -17.01 -3.05
CA ALA A 136 10.63 -18.05 -4.10
C ALA A 136 11.68 -19.14 -3.84
N ASN A 137 12.76 -18.80 -3.15
CA ASN A 137 13.83 -19.76 -2.85
C ASN A 137 13.73 -20.41 -1.46
N PHE A 138 12.70 -20.07 -0.67
CA PHE A 138 12.61 -20.50 0.73
C PHE A 138 12.68 -22.02 0.91
N ARG A 139 11.86 -22.77 0.17
CA ARG A 139 11.81 -24.24 0.27
C ARG A 139 13.15 -24.90 -0.05
N ASN A 140 13.81 -24.44 -1.12
CA ASN A 140 15.12 -24.95 -1.53
C ASN A 140 16.22 -24.59 -0.53
N ALA A 141 16.23 -23.34 -0.03
CA ALA A 141 17.17 -22.89 0.97
C ALA A 141 17.05 -23.71 2.26
N PHE A 142 15.81 -23.92 2.74
CA PHE A 142 15.52 -24.76 3.90
C PHE A 142 16.06 -26.19 3.71
N TYR A 143 15.75 -26.81 2.57
CA TYR A 143 16.18 -28.17 2.25
C TYR A 143 17.72 -28.32 2.19
N GLU A 144 18.40 -27.49 1.40
CA GLU A 144 19.85 -27.61 1.23
C GLU A 144 20.63 -27.22 2.49
N ASN A 145 20.15 -26.24 3.27
CA ASN A 145 20.77 -25.88 4.54
C ASN A 145 20.63 -27.02 5.57
N PHE A 146 19.46 -27.66 5.66
CA PHE A 146 19.25 -28.77 6.58
C PHE A 146 20.13 -29.98 6.22
N LYS A 147 20.17 -30.30 4.92
CA LYS A 147 21.02 -31.36 4.35
C LYS A 147 22.50 -31.10 4.61
N SER A 148 22.96 -29.86 4.46
CA SER A 148 24.35 -29.48 4.73
C SER A 148 24.72 -29.71 6.20
N LEU A 149 23.88 -29.25 7.13
CA LEU A 149 24.09 -29.42 8.58
C LEU A 149 24.15 -30.91 8.98
N THR A 150 23.16 -31.69 8.55
CA THR A 150 23.06 -33.11 8.91
C THR A 150 24.15 -33.95 8.26
N LYS A 151 24.50 -33.70 6.99
CA LYS A 151 25.60 -34.40 6.30
C LYS A 151 26.94 -34.20 7.00
N ASN A 152 27.22 -32.99 7.50
CA ASN A 152 28.46 -32.70 8.19
C ASN A 152 28.55 -33.38 9.55
N ALA A 153 27.43 -33.45 10.28
CA ALA A 153 27.38 -34.10 11.58
C ALA A 153 27.42 -35.65 11.49
N PHE A 154 26.78 -36.24 10.48
CA PHE A 154 26.57 -37.69 10.38
C PHE A 154 27.01 -38.27 9.03
N ALA A 155 28.17 -37.84 8.52
CA ALA A 155 28.70 -38.27 7.20
C ALA A 155 28.83 -39.81 7.04
N THR A 156 28.92 -40.54 8.16
CA THR A 156 29.07 -42.01 8.21
C THR A 156 27.76 -42.77 8.45
N ASN A 157 26.68 -42.09 8.86
CA ASN A 157 25.36 -42.71 9.03
C ASN A 157 24.55 -42.50 7.75
N PRO A 158 24.23 -43.55 6.98
CA PRO A 158 23.55 -43.40 5.69
C PRO A 158 22.07 -42.98 5.82
N LYS A 159 21.46 -43.13 7.00
CA LYS A 159 20.06 -42.76 7.26
C LYS A 159 19.88 -42.27 8.72
N PRO A 160 20.31 -41.02 9.03
CA PRO A 160 20.14 -40.45 10.36
C PRO A 160 18.66 -40.34 10.77
N THR A 161 18.38 -40.55 12.05
CA THR A 161 17.06 -40.34 12.64
C THR A 161 16.97 -38.93 13.22
N VAL A 162 15.96 -38.17 12.76
CA VAL A 162 15.65 -36.80 13.19
C VAL A 162 14.42 -36.82 14.10
N ALA A 163 14.61 -36.45 15.35
CA ALA A 163 13.53 -36.11 16.26
C ALA A 163 13.15 -34.64 16.11
N ILE A 164 11.88 -34.35 15.82
CA ILE A 164 11.35 -32.98 15.86
C ILE A 164 10.71 -32.79 17.23
N LEU A 165 11.36 -32.00 18.09
CA LEU A 165 10.88 -31.74 19.44
C LEU A 165 9.86 -30.60 19.43
N VAL A 166 8.63 -30.92 19.85
CA VAL A 166 7.50 -30.01 19.93
C VAL A 166 6.84 -30.09 21.31
N SER A 167 6.09 -29.05 21.67
CA SER A 167 5.24 -29.07 22.85
C SER A 167 4.01 -29.95 22.61
N PRO A 168 3.72 -30.93 23.49
CA PRO A 168 2.53 -31.77 23.34
C PRO A 168 1.23 -30.99 23.60
N HIS A 169 1.31 -29.79 24.20
CA HIS A 169 0.15 -28.96 24.52
C HIS A 169 -0.23 -27.97 23.41
N HIS A 170 0.62 -27.82 22.38
CA HIS A 170 0.38 -26.90 21.26
C HIS A 170 0.22 -27.68 19.95
N ASN A 171 -1.04 -27.94 19.56
CA ASN A 171 -1.36 -28.65 18.31
C ASN A 171 -0.66 -28.03 17.09
N GLU A 172 -0.49 -26.69 17.09
CA GLU A 172 0.15 -25.94 16.01
C GLU A 172 1.56 -26.44 15.69
N GLU A 173 2.32 -26.83 16.72
CA GLU A 173 3.69 -27.26 16.59
C GLU A 173 3.79 -28.66 15.96
N ILE A 174 2.87 -29.56 16.29
CA ILE A 174 2.79 -30.90 15.68
C ILE A 174 2.51 -30.77 14.18
N HIS A 175 1.57 -29.90 13.82
CA HIS A 175 1.24 -29.60 12.44
C HIS A 175 2.41 -28.99 11.67
N LEU A 176 3.14 -28.07 12.30
CA LEU A 176 4.35 -27.49 11.74
C LEU A 176 5.47 -28.53 11.56
N ALA A 177 5.57 -29.52 12.45
CA ALA A 177 6.51 -30.64 12.31
C ALA A 177 6.22 -31.48 11.05
N TYR A 178 4.94 -31.76 10.75
CA TYR A 178 4.57 -32.43 9.49
C TYR A 178 4.97 -31.59 8.26
N PHE A 179 4.81 -30.27 8.33
CA PHE A 179 5.27 -29.39 7.28
C PHE A 179 6.80 -29.45 7.08
N TYR A 180 7.59 -29.50 8.16
CA TYR A 180 9.04 -29.70 8.05
C TYR A 180 9.41 -31.04 7.43
N MET A 181 8.69 -32.11 7.79
CA MET A 181 8.88 -33.43 7.17
C MET A 181 8.60 -33.39 5.67
N ASP A 182 7.56 -32.66 5.23
CA ASP A 182 7.26 -32.49 3.81
C ASP A 182 8.35 -31.68 3.08
N LEU A 183 8.85 -30.60 3.69
CA LEU A 183 9.97 -29.82 3.15
C LEU A 183 11.24 -30.67 2.99
N LEU A 184 11.42 -31.69 3.82
CA LEU A 184 12.64 -32.52 3.87
C LEU A 184 12.47 -33.92 3.26
N LYS A 185 11.31 -34.26 2.67
CA LYS A 185 10.98 -35.61 2.18
C LYS A 185 11.95 -36.20 1.15
N GLY A 186 12.72 -35.35 0.47
CA GLY A 186 13.76 -35.77 -0.49
C GLY A 186 15.05 -36.27 0.15
N LEU A 187 15.24 -36.05 1.45
CA LEU A 187 16.43 -36.51 2.18
C LEU A 187 16.22 -37.95 2.67
N ASN A 188 17.30 -38.75 2.65
CA ASN A 188 17.29 -40.10 3.20
C ASN A 188 17.36 -40.07 4.74
N LEU A 189 16.30 -39.59 5.38
CA LEU A 189 16.18 -39.42 6.83
C LEU A 189 15.04 -40.26 7.36
N GLU A 190 15.11 -40.60 8.65
CA GLU A 190 13.98 -41.12 9.39
C GLU A 190 13.48 -40.07 10.36
N PHE A 191 12.18 -39.76 10.34
CA PHE A 191 11.60 -38.75 11.22
C PHE A 191 10.79 -39.37 12.37
N VAL A 192 10.85 -38.73 13.52
CA VAL A 192 9.97 -38.99 14.67
C VAL A 192 9.57 -37.67 15.30
N ILE A 193 8.28 -37.43 15.51
CA ILE A 193 7.80 -36.27 16.27
C ILE A 193 7.87 -36.66 17.74
N ALA A 194 8.54 -35.84 18.54
CA ALA A 194 8.85 -36.13 19.93
C ALA A 194 8.38 -34.97 20.84
N SER A 195 8.11 -35.31 22.11
CA SER A 195 7.75 -34.35 23.16
C SER A 195 8.67 -34.52 24.36
N THR A 196 8.53 -33.64 25.34
CA THR A 196 9.31 -33.68 26.58
C THR A 196 9.14 -34.99 27.36
N ASP A 197 8.02 -35.69 27.20
CA ASP A 197 7.69 -36.94 27.90
C ASP A 197 8.29 -38.21 27.28
N ASN A 198 8.63 -38.19 25.99
CA ASN A 198 9.01 -39.40 25.24
C ASN A 198 10.47 -39.39 24.75
N ILE A 199 11.23 -38.36 25.10
CA ILE A 199 12.68 -38.31 24.89
C ILE A 199 13.42 -38.70 26.17
N TYR A 200 14.46 -39.51 26.04
CA TYR A 200 15.31 -39.94 27.14
C TYR A 200 16.70 -40.37 26.66
N VAL A 201 17.62 -40.57 27.60
CA VAL A 201 18.97 -41.08 27.32
C VAL A 201 19.14 -42.47 27.90
N LYS A 202 19.66 -43.40 27.10
CA LYS A 202 19.97 -44.76 27.52
C LYS A 202 21.26 -45.23 26.85
N ASP A 203 22.13 -45.91 27.59
CA ASP A 203 23.38 -46.47 27.07
C ASP A 203 24.22 -45.46 26.26
N ASN A 204 24.27 -44.21 26.74
CA ASN A 204 24.99 -43.10 26.11
C ASN A 204 24.51 -42.77 24.66
N LYS A 205 23.21 -42.97 24.42
CA LYS A 205 22.51 -42.64 23.18
C LYS A 205 21.18 -41.98 23.53
N ALA A 206 20.75 -41.03 22.70
CA ALA A 206 19.45 -40.38 22.85
C ALA A 206 18.37 -41.20 22.13
N PHE A 207 17.19 -41.28 22.71
CA PHE A 207 16.04 -41.96 22.15
C PHE A 207 14.80 -41.06 22.15
N ALA A 208 13.96 -41.22 21.14
CA ALA A 208 12.57 -40.77 21.14
C ALA A 208 11.69 -42.01 20.98
N PHE A 209 10.83 -42.30 21.97
CA PHE A 209 10.13 -43.58 22.09
C PHE A 209 11.12 -44.77 22.09
N ASP A 210 11.06 -45.63 21.08
CA ASP A 210 11.93 -46.80 20.89
C ASP A 210 13.02 -46.58 19.83
N LYS A 211 13.11 -45.38 19.26
CA LYS A 211 14.06 -45.05 18.19
C LYS A 211 15.26 -44.28 18.73
N GLU A 212 16.46 -44.74 18.39
CA GLU A 212 17.70 -43.98 18.59
C GLU A 212 17.69 -42.74 17.69
N ILE A 213 18.05 -41.58 18.22
CA ILE A 213 18.01 -40.31 17.49
C ILE A 213 19.42 -39.76 17.30
N ASP A 214 19.72 -39.31 16.08
CA ASP A 214 20.99 -38.68 15.70
C ASP A 214 20.86 -37.15 15.75
N VAL A 215 19.72 -36.63 15.33
CA VAL A 215 19.44 -35.19 15.21
C VAL A 215 18.21 -34.84 16.03
N LEU A 216 18.28 -33.79 16.84
CA LEU A 216 17.15 -33.14 17.49
C LEU A 216 16.89 -31.79 16.81
N LEU A 217 15.85 -31.71 15.96
CA LEU A 217 15.34 -30.45 15.46
C LEU A 217 14.49 -29.80 16.55
N ARG A 218 15.05 -28.80 17.24
CA ARG A 218 14.42 -28.20 18.41
C ARG A 218 13.45 -27.10 18.00
N GLN A 219 12.16 -27.42 17.98
CA GLN A 219 11.04 -26.46 17.88
C GLN A 219 10.43 -26.21 19.27
N PHE A 220 11.25 -26.27 20.32
CA PHE A 220 10.82 -26.15 21.70
C PHE A 220 11.68 -25.13 22.45
N PRO A 221 11.08 -24.26 23.26
CA PRO A 221 11.78 -23.20 23.99
C PRO A 221 12.97 -23.68 24.83
N THR A 222 14.11 -22.97 24.80
CA THR A 222 15.26 -23.32 25.66
C THR A 222 14.91 -23.21 27.15
N GLU A 223 14.14 -22.18 27.52
CA GLU A 223 13.75 -21.90 28.91
C GLU A 223 13.01 -23.06 29.56
N TYR A 224 12.33 -23.89 28.76
CA TYR A 224 11.48 -24.99 29.21
C TYR A 224 12.13 -26.38 29.00
N LEU A 225 13.37 -26.45 28.50
CA LEU A 225 14.06 -27.74 28.27
C LEU A 225 14.24 -28.57 29.55
N TYR A 226 14.14 -27.96 30.73
CA TYR A 226 14.18 -28.67 32.01
C TYR A 226 13.02 -29.65 32.20
N GLU A 227 11.95 -29.54 31.41
CA GLU A 227 10.84 -30.49 31.39
C GLU A 227 11.25 -31.86 30.84
N ILE A 228 12.34 -31.94 30.05
CA ILE A 228 12.88 -33.20 29.57
C ILE A 228 13.65 -33.88 30.70
N LYS A 229 13.22 -35.09 31.07
CA LYS A 229 13.75 -35.86 32.20
C LYS A 229 15.28 -36.00 32.18
N ASP A 230 15.86 -36.39 31.04
CA ASP A 230 17.30 -36.67 30.89
C ASP A 230 18.03 -35.54 30.12
N ILE A 231 17.56 -34.29 30.25
CA ILE A 231 18.09 -33.16 29.46
C ILE A 231 19.59 -32.93 29.67
N LYS A 232 20.12 -33.12 30.89
CA LYS A 232 21.53 -32.86 31.18
C LYS A 232 22.41 -33.85 30.43
N GLU A 233 22.02 -35.11 30.42
CA GLU A 233 22.66 -36.18 29.65
C GLU A 233 22.56 -35.91 28.15
N MET A 234 21.43 -35.39 27.66
CA MET A 234 21.32 -34.99 26.24
C MET A 234 22.25 -33.85 25.87
N LEU A 235 22.36 -32.81 26.72
CA LEU A 235 23.31 -31.72 26.51
C LEU A 235 24.77 -32.22 26.51
N MET A 236 25.09 -33.22 27.35
CA MET A 236 26.39 -33.89 27.29
C MET A 236 26.62 -34.63 25.97
N LEU A 237 25.62 -35.36 25.46
CA LEU A 237 25.72 -36.01 24.13
C LEU A 237 25.91 -34.99 23.00
N PHE A 238 25.26 -33.83 23.11
CA PHE A 238 25.44 -32.72 22.17
C PHE A 238 26.86 -32.14 22.23
N GLU A 239 27.35 -31.85 23.44
CA GLU A 239 28.72 -31.36 23.67
C GLU A 239 29.79 -32.33 23.14
N GLU A 240 29.56 -33.65 23.26
CA GLU A 240 30.45 -34.71 22.77
C GLU A 240 30.31 -34.98 21.25
N GLY A 241 29.38 -34.31 20.56
CA GLY A 241 29.12 -34.51 19.13
C GLY A 241 28.44 -35.84 18.79
N LYS A 242 27.80 -36.49 19.76
CA LYS A 242 27.05 -37.75 19.59
C LYS A 242 25.58 -37.52 19.23
N LEU A 243 25.07 -36.32 19.50
CA LEU A 243 23.73 -35.84 19.14
C LEU A 243 23.90 -34.47 18.47
N LEU A 244 23.22 -34.18 17.37
CA LEU A 244 23.15 -32.82 16.82
C LEU A 244 21.85 -32.15 17.29
N ILE A 245 21.94 -31.05 18.02
CA ILE A 245 20.77 -30.21 18.31
C ILE A 245 20.74 -29.06 17.29
N ILE A 246 19.78 -29.12 16.36
CA ILE A 246 19.53 -28.02 15.42
C ILE A 246 18.70 -26.96 16.14
N ASN A 247 19.11 -25.71 15.95
CA ASN A 247 18.75 -24.57 16.79
C ASN A 247 19.37 -24.71 18.19
N ASP A 248 20.69 -24.51 18.26
CA ASP A 248 21.52 -24.66 19.46
C ASP A 248 20.85 -24.04 20.70
N PRO A 249 20.82 -24.68 21.88
CA PRO A 249 20.22 -24.09 23.08
C PRO A 249 20.85 -22.74 23.47
N ARG A 250 22.09 -22.46 23.05
CA ARG A 250 22.72 -21.14 23.24
C ARG A 250 22.10 -20.02 22.39
N ALA A 251 21.21 -20.35 21.44
CA ALA A 251 20.39 -19.40 20.69
C ALA A 251 19.60 -18.45 21.60
N ILE A 252 19.28 -18.87 22.83
CA ILE A 252 18.61 -18.02 23.81
C ILE A 252 19.37 -16.70 24.07
N ILE A 253 20.71 -16.71 24.00
CA ILE A 253 21.55 -15.50 24.16
C ILE A 253 21.19 -14.45 23.11
N ALA A 254 21.01 -14.88 21.85
CA ALA A 254 20.70 -14.02 20.72
C ALA A 254 19.32 -13.35 20.83
N GLN A 255 18.36 -14.07 21.41
CA GLN A 255 16.96 -13.65 21.49
C GLN A 255 16.68 -12.71 22.65
N THR A 256 17.56 -12.66 23.65
CA THR A 256 17.33 -11.85 24.85
C THR A 256 17.24 -10.36 24.53
N LYS A 257 16.19 -9.71 25.03
CA LYS A 257 15.94 -8.29 24.72
C LYS A 257 17.00 -7.36 25.32
N SER A 258 17.69 -7.78 26.38
CA SER A 258 18.83 -7.04 26.95
C SER A 258 20.05 -6.98 26.04
N LEU A 259 20.15 -7.86 25.03
CA LEU A 259 21.18 -7.75 23.98
C LEU A 259 21.11 -6.40 23.26
N PHE A 260 19.92 -5.83 23.10
CA PHE A 260 19.75 -4.54 22.45
C PHE A 260 20.40 -3.42 23.26
N ALA A 261 20.27 -3.46 24.59
CA ALA A 261 20.96 -2.54 25.48
C ALA A 261 22.49 -2.68 25.40
N TYR A 262 22.98 -3.92 25.26
CA TYR A 262 24.41 -4.17 25.08
C TYR A 262 24.94 -3.66 23.74
N LEU A 263 24.19 -3.84 22.65
CA LEU A 263 24.55 -3.28 21.34
C LEU A 263 24.66 -1.75 21.41
N TRP A 264 23.72 -1.08 22.08
CA TRP A 264 23.79 0.36 22.31
C TRP A 264 24.98 0.76 23.19
N GLN A 265 25.29 -0.01 24.24
CA GLN A 265 26.48 0.23 25.06
C GLN A 265 27.77 0.19 24.22
N LEU A 266 27.91 -0.79 23.33
CA LEU A 266 29.08 -0.88 22.43
C LEU A 266 29.17 0.32 21.49
N VAL A 267 28.03 0.82 21.00
CA VAL A 267 27.95 2.01 20.17
C VAL A 267 28.33 3.28 20.95
N GLU A 268 27.80 3.45 22.16
CA GLU A 268 28.06 4.62 23.01
C GLU A 268 29.51 4.69 23.49
N LEU A 269 30.13 3.53 23.74
CA LEU A 269 31.54 3.42 24.12
C LEU A 269 32.50 3.53 22.92
N ASP A 270 31.96 3.64 21.70
CA ASP A 270 32.72 3.60 20.46
C ASP A 270 33.63 2.34 20.34
N ASP A 271 33.18 1.20 20.85
CA ASP A 271 33.99 0.00 21.02
C ASP A 271 34.52 -0.56 19.68
N ASP A 272 35.79 -0.95 19.64
CA ASP A 272 36.49 -1.49 18.44
C ASP A 272 35.94 -2.85 17.98
N PHE A 273 35.10 -3.51 18.78
CA PHE A 273 34.42 -4.74 18.39
C PHE A 273 33.49 -4.55 17.18
N LEU A 274 32.88 -3.37 17.09
CA LEU A 274 31.97 -2.99 16.01
C LEU A 274 32.69 -2.14 14.98
N THR A 275 32.53 -2.50 13.70
CA THR A 275 32.91 -1.64 12.59
C THR A 275 31.99 -0.42 12.51
N GLN A 276 32.41 0.64 11.80
CA GLN A 276 31.58 1.83 11.61
C GLN A 276 30.22 1.49 10.97
N LEU A 277 30.21 0.64 9.95
CA LEU A 277 28.97 0.18 9.30
C LEU A 277 28.02 -0.51 10.28
N GLU A 278 28.54 -1.33 11.19
CA GLU A 278 27.73 -2.01 12.20
C GLU A 278 27.18 -1.03 13.25
N LYS A 279 27.99 -0.06 13.68
CA LYS A 279 27.56 1.02 14.58
C LYS A 279 26.42 1.82 13.95
N ASP A 280 26.54 2.19 12.68
CA ASP A 280 25.52 2.95 11.95
C ASP A 280 24.26 2.12 11.72
N THR A 281 24.40 0.82 11.42
CA THR A 281 23.27 -0.11 11.29
C THR A 281 22.48 -0.20 12.59
N ILE A 282 23.16 -0.34 13.74
CA ILE A 282 22.52 -0.38 15.06
C ILE A 282 21.77 0.93 15.32
N LYS A 283 22.40 2.10 15.13
CA LYS A 283 21.76 3.40 15.36
C LYS A 283 20.50 3.60 14.52
N ASN A 284 20.54 3.17 13.26
CA ASN A 284 19.45 3.41 12.32
C ASN A 284 18.31 2.40 12.49
N THR A 285 18.59 1.17 12.95
CA THR A 285 17.62 0.07 12.88
C THR A 285 17.26 -0.56 14.23
N ILE A 286 17.94 -0.23 15.32
CA ILE A 286 17.58 -0.70 16.67
C ILE A 286 17.13 0.51 17.49
N PRO A 287 15.87 0.56 17.97
CA PRO A 287 15.42 1.66 18.83
C PRO A 287 16.31 1.80 20.06
N TYR A 288 16.54 3.02 20.53
CA TYR A 288 17.43 3.24 21.68
C TYR A 288 16.97 2.40 22.88
N THR A 289 17.87 1.57 23.42
CA THR A 289 17.51 0.57 24.44
C THR A 289 18.50 0.60 25.60
N THR A 290 17.98 0.57 26.83
CA THR A 290 18.77 0.44 28.06
C THR A 290 18.15 -0.58 29.00
N LEU A 291 18.90 -1.07 29.98
CA LEU A 291 18.31 -1.85 31.08
C LEU A 291 17.43 -0.94 31.93
N PHE A 292 16.35 -1.51 32.49
CA PHE A 292 15.52 -0.81 33.45
C PHE A 292 16.33 -0.43 34.69
N ASP A 293 16.23 0.84 35.09
CA ASP A 293 16.90 1.39 36.27
C ASP A 293 15.90 2.23 37.06
N LYS A 294 15.81 1.96 38.38
CA LYS A 294 14.93 2.69 39.31
C LYS A 294 15.25 4.18 39.36
N SER A 295 16.47 4.60 39.01
CA SER A 295 16.83 6.02 38.91
C SER A 295 16.08 6.77 37.79
N LYS A 296 15.52 6.06 36.80
CA LYS A 296 14.84 6.63 35.62
C LYS A 296 13.32 6.74 35.78
N ILE A 297 12.74 6.36 36.92
CA ILE A 297 11.28 6.31 37.13
C ILE A 297 10.61 7.67 36.87
N ASP A 298 11.18 8.76 37.39
CA ASP A 298 10.61 10.10 37.20
C ASP A 298 10.55 10.49 35.73
N ASP A 299 11.58 10.12 34.96
CA ASP A 299 11.62 10.35 33.52
C ASP A 299 10.62 9.47 32.76
N LEU A 300 10.50 8.18 33.12
CA LEU A 300 9.52 7.26 32.55
C LEU A 300 8.08 7.76 32.76
N ILE A 301 7.79 8.35 33.93
CA ILE A 301 6.48 8.91 34.25
C ILE A 301 6.23 10.19 33.44
N LEU A 302 7.20 11.10 33.37
CA LEU A 302 7.05 12.39 32.69
C LEU A 302 6.99 12.24 31.17
N ASN A 303 7.76 11.30 30.61
CA ASN A 303 7.94 11.08 29.18
C ASN A 303 7.32 9.76 28.71
N LYS A 304 6.22 9.30 29.31
CA LYS A 304 5.55 8.03 29.03
C LYS A 304 5.49 7.66 27.53
N ASN A 305 5.04 8.59 26.68
CA ASN A 305 4.80 8.33 25.27
C ASN A 305 6.08 8.05 24.46
N LYS A 306 7.27 8.26 25.04
CA LYS A 306 8.57 7.97 24.41
C LYS A 306 9.07 6.56 24.67
N TYR A 307 8.41 5.79 25.55
CA TYR A 307 8.99 4.56 26.09
C TYR A 307 8.11 3.32 25.91
N VAL A 308 8.82 2.20 25.75
CA VAL A 308 8.30 0.84 25.80
C VAL A 308 9.08 0.08 26.86
N ILE A 309 8.40 -0.54 27.82
CA ILE A 309 9.01 -1.43 28.81
C ILE A 309 8.76 -2.87 28.36
N LYS A 310 9.82 -3.70 28.33
CA LYS A 310 9.73 -5.12 27.95
C LYS A 310 10.46 -5.99 28.96
N ALA A 311 9.86 -7.09 29.39
CA ALA A 311 10.58 -8.14 30.10
C ALA A 311 11.68 -8.74 29.20
N VAL A 312 12.84 -9.08 29.76
CA VAL A 312 13.97 -9.64 28.99
C VAL A 312 13.61 -10.98 28.36
N TYR A 313 12.89 -11.80 29.14
CA TYR A 313 12.24 -13.03 28.69
C TYR A 313 10.73 -12.79 28.67
N GLY A 314 10.10 -13.07 27.54
CA GLY A 314 8.68 -12.85 27.31
C GLY A 314 8.31 -13.28 25.90
N ARG A 315 7.13 -13.88 25.73
CA ARG A 315 6.65 -14.46 24.46
C ARG A 315 5.26 -13.90 24.14
N TYR A 316 4.87 -13.92 22.86
CA TYR A 316 3.51 -13.53 22.42
C TYR A 316 3.05 -12.15 22.90
N SER A 317 3.93 -11.15 22.86
CA SER A 317 3.67 -9.78 23.34
C SER A 317 3.31 -9.66 24.83
N GLU A 318 3.43 -10.74 25.62
CA GLU A 318 3.30 -10.68 27.07
C GLU A 318 4.41 -9.82 27.67
N GLN A 319 4.05 -9.04 28.69
CA GLN A 319 4.95 -8.11 29.38
C GLN A 319 5.65 -7.11 28.44
N VAL A 320 4.94 -6.67 27.40
CA VAL A 320 5.33 -5.54 26.53
C VAL A 320 4.37 -4.38 26.78
N TYR A 321 4.88 -3.32 27.40
CA TYR A 321 4.09 -2.17 27.81
C TYR A 321 4.49 -0.95 26.99
N ILE A 322 3.58 -0.47 26.14
CA ILE A 322 3.80 0.71 25.30
C ILE A 322 3.17 1.91 26.01
N GLY A 323 3.98 2.85 26.49
CA GLY A 323 3.49 3.98 27.26
C GLY A 323 2.44 4.80 26.50
N ASN A 324 2.64 5.00 25.20
CA ASN A 324 1.71 5.73 24.33
C ASN A 324 0.30 5.09 24.20
N MET A 325 0.13 3.82 24.58
CA MET A 325 -1.16 3.11 24.53
C MET A 325 -1.91 3.09 25.86
N LEU A 326 -1.28 3.52 26.95
CA LEU A 326 -1.79 3.35 28.31
C LEU A 326 -2.25 4.68 28.90
N SER A 327 -3.16 4.67 29.87
CA SER A 327 -3.46 5.89 30.63
C SER A 327 -2.29 6.25 31.56
N ASP A 328 -2.25 7.47 32.09
CA ASP A 328 -1.20 7.86 33.05
C ASP A 328 -1.28 7.07 34.35
N GLU A 329 -2.48 6.61 34.73
CA GLU A 329 -2.70 5.77 35.90
C GLU A 329 -2.18 4.34 35.67
N ASP A 330 -2.57 3.72 34.56
CA ASP A 330 -2.13 2.35 34.20
C ASP A 330 -0.61 2.27 34.03
N TRP A 331 0.00 3.29 33.42
CA TRP A 331 1.46 3.35 33.25
C TRP A 331 2.21 3.40 34.58
N ARG A 332 1.68 4.15 35.56
CA ARG A 332 2.27 4.21 36.91
C ARG A 332 2.15 2.86 37.62
N LEU A 333 1.03 2.17 37.48
CA LEU A 333 0.84 0.82 38.02
C LEU A 333 1.86 -0.15 37.43
N ILE A 334 2.01 -0.16 36.10
CA ILE A 334 3.00 -1.00 35.41
C ILE A 334 4.43 -0.70 35.88
N ILE A 335 4.81 0.57 36.01
CA ILE A 335 6.15 0.94 36.52
C ILE A 335 6.37 0.39 37.94
N ASN A 336 5.36 0.47 38.80
CA ASN A 336 5.45 -0.06 40.16
C ASN A 336 5.60 -1.59 40.14
N ASP A 337 4.79 -2.29 39.33
CA ASP A 337 4.86 -3.74 39.18
C ASP A 337 6.25 -4.18 38.66
N VAL A 338 6.79 -3.48 37.67
CA VAL A 338 8.14 -3.71 37.13
C VAL A 338 9.22 -3.42 38.18
N CYS A 339 9.03 -2.45 39.08
CA CYS A 339 9.97 -2.16 40.16
C CYS A 339 10.01 -3.23 41.25
N GLU A 340 8.89 -3.93 41.45
CA GLU A 340 8.73 -5.01 42.43
C GLU A 340 9.05 -6.39 41.85
N SER A 341 9.05 -6.52 40.52
CA SER A 341 9.36 -7.77 39.82
C SER A 341 10.79 -8.26 40.06
N GLU A 342 10.96 -9.57 40.18
CA GLU A 342 12.27 -10.23 40.17
C GLU A 342 12.82 -10.38 38.74
N ASP A 343 11.96 -10.23 37.72
CA ASP A 343 12.34 -10.34 36.32
C ASP A 343 13.07 -9.09 35.83
N LEU A 344 14.04 -9.29 34.94
CA LEU A 344 14.75 -8.19 34.31
C LEU A 344 13.91 -7.57 33.20
N HIS A 345 13.97 -6.25 33.12
CA HIS A 345 13.26 -5.47 32.12
C HIS A 345 14.22 -4.54 31.36
N ILE A 346 13.87 -4.21 30.12
CA ILE A 346 14.50 -3.16 29.33
C ILE A 346 13.55 -1.97 29.17
N ILE A 347 14.15 -0.80 28.99
CA ILE A 347 13.47 0.42 28.53
C ILE A 347 13.94 0.65 27.10
N GLN A 348 13.00 0.69 26.17
CA GLN A 348 13.24 0.94 24.76
C GLN A 348 12.48 2.18 24.29
N GLU A 349 13.06 2.92 23.36
CA GLU A 349 12.41 4.03 22.67
C GLU A 349 11.18 3.55 21.90
N PHE A 350 10.07 4.28 22.02
CA PHE A 350 8.87 4.05 21.23
C PHE A 350 9.08 4.59 19.80
N CYS A 351 8.91 3.71 18.82
CA CYS A 351 8.96 4.06 17.40
C CYS A 351 7.55 3.93 16.80
N PRO A 352 6.92 5.04 16.38
CA PRO A 352 5.65 4.98 15.65
C PRO A 352 5.80 4.14 14.36
N ILE A 353 4.85 3.22 14.14
CA ILE A 353 4.87 2.32 12.99
C ILE A 353 4.01 2.94 11.89
N LYS A 354 4.47 2.86 10.65
CA LYS A 354 3.70 3.27 9.47
C LYS A 354 2.42 2.46 9.40
N LYS A 355 1.30 3.16 9.17
CA LYS A 355 0.01 2.54 8.86
C LYS A 355 -0.05 2.23 7.36
N ASP A 356 -0.66 1.11 7.01
CA ASP A 356 -0.99 0.78 5.63
C ASP A 356 -2.48 0.42 5.50
N LYS A 357 -3.04 0.59 4.30
CA LYS A 357 -4.37 0.09 3.94
C LYS A 357 -4.20 -1.26 3.26
N VAL A 358 -4.81 -2.29 3.85
CA VAL A 358 -4.70 -3.66 3.35
C VAL A 358 -6.03 -4.38 3.42
N LEU A 359 -6.21 -5.34 2.52
CA LEU A 359 -7.45 -6.10 2.41
C LEU A 359 -7.46 -7.26 3.40
N ARG A 360 -8.51 -7.30 4.22
CA ARG A 360 -8.82 -8.39 5.16
C ARG A 360 -10.17 -8.99 4.78
N PHE A 361 -10.28 -10.31 4.84
CA PHE A 361 -11.58 -10.97 4.76
C PHE A 361 -12.28 -10.89 6.11
N ASN A 362 -13.51 -10.37 6.16
CA ASN A 362 -14.29 -10.19 7.40
C ASN A 362 -15.34 -11.30 7.64
N GLY A 363 -15.36 -12.34 6.79
CA GLY A 363 -16.35 -13.42 6.83
C GLY A 363 -17.34 -13.37 5.67
N GLU A 364 -17.58 -12.18 5.12
CA GLU A 364 -18.54 -11.95 4.03
C GLU A 364 -17.83 -11.44 2.77
N ASN A 365 -17.01 -10.39 2.91
CA ASN A 365 -16.30 -9.75 1.82
C ASN A 365 -14.88 -9.31 2.24
N PHE A 366 -14.15 -8.73 1.29
CA PHE A 366 -12.86 -8.14 1.57
C PHE A 366 -13.03 -6.64 1.85
N GLU A 367 -12.61 -6.22 3.04
CA GLU A 367 -12.65 -4.83 3.47
C GLU A 367 -11.25 -4.21 3.49
N ASN A 368 -11.19 -2.90 3.20
CA ASN A 368 -9.97 -2.12 3.39
C ASN A 368 -9.79 -1.80 4.88
N LYS A 369 -8.78 -2.41 5.50
CA LYS A 369 -8.44 -2.20 6.90
C LYS A 369 -7.13 -1.41 7.02
N THR A 370 -7.13 -0.40 7.90
CA THR A 370 -5.88 0.23 8.33
C THR A 370 -5.17 -0.69 9.33
N ALA A 371 -3.91 -1.02 9.08
CA ALA A 371 -3.14 -1.96 9.90
C ALA A 371 -1.65 -1.60 9.98
N PHE A 372 -0.96 -2.18 10.96
CA PHE A 372 0.48 -2.13 11.14
C PHE A 372 1.10 -3.46 10.72
N GLY A 373 2.15 -3.41 9.89
CA GLY A 373 2.83 -4.62 9.40
C GLY A 373 4.05 -4.98 10.24
N ASN A 374 4.08 -6.20 10.79
CA ASN A 374 5.30 -6.85 11.28
C ASN A 374 5.88 -7.71 10.16
N PHE A 375 7.04 -7.30 9.64
CA PHE A 375 7.76 -7.96 8.57
C PHE A 375 8.80 -8.92 9.17
N GLY A 376 8.52 -10.21 9.09
CA GLY A 376 9.46 -11.25 9.52
C GLY A 376 10.52 -11.49 8.46
N ILE A 377 11.76 -11.05 8.69
CA ILE A 377 12.91 -11.31 7.82
C ILE A 377 13.58 -12.61 8.26
N TYR A 378 13.51 -13.64 7.41
CA TYR A 378 13.98 -14.97 7.74
C TYR A 378 15.39 -15.22 7.20
N LEU A 379 16.31 -15.56 8.08
CA LEU A 379 17.66 -15.97 7.70
C LEU A 379 17.85 -17.46 7.98
N SER A 380 18.49 -18.15 7.05
CA SER A 380 18.89 -19.54 7.19
C SER A 380 20.38 -19.65 6.88
N ASN A 381 21.14 -20.22 7.82
CA ASN A 381 22.60 -20.28 7.74
C ASN A 381 23.23 -18.89 7.51
N ASN A 382 22.79 -17.90 8.30
CA ASN A 382 23.24 -16.50 8.28
C ASN A 382 22.95 -15.72 6.99
N LYS A 383 22.08 -16.24 6.11
CA LYS A 383 21.70 -15.57 4.86
C LYS A 383 20.20 -15.48 4.70
N TYR A 384 19.75 -14.40 4.06
CA TYR A 384 18.34 -14.21 3.76
C TYR A 384 17.76 -15.40 2.98
N SER A 385 16.54 -15.81 3.35
CA SER A 385 15.89 -16.98 2.76
C SER A 385 14.37 -16.85 2.59
N GLY A 386 13.77 -15.77 3.06
CA GLY A 386 12.35 -15.49 2.82
C GLY A 386 11.80 -14.42 3.76
N SER A 387 10.62 -13.92 3.43
CA SER A 387 9.91 -12.94 4.26
C SER A 387 8.43 -13.31 4.40
N CYS A 388 7.87 -12.93 5.54
CA CYS A 388 6.43 -12.95 5.79
C CYS A 388 5.99 -11.62 6.38
N ILE A 389 4.70 -11.36 6.33
CA ILE A 389 4.10 -10.19 6.96
C ILE A 389 2.90 -10.59 7.79
N ARG A 390 2.78 -10.01 8.98
CA ARG A 390 1.61 -10.12 9.83
C ARG A 390 1.03 -8.73 10.06
N TRP A 391 -0.25 -8.58 9.75
CA TRP A 391 -1.01 -7.35 9.98
C TRP A 391 -1.68 -7.37 11.33
N SER A 392 -1.65 -6.23 12.03
CA SER A 392 -2.42 -6.01 13.25
C SER A 392 -3.15 -4.67 13.18
N PRO A 393 -4.40 -4.56 13.70
CA PRO A 393 -5.07 -3.27 13.83
C PRO A 393 -4.41 -2.36 14.89
N ASN A 394 -3.57 -2.92 15.77
CA ASN A 394 -2.91 -2.23 16.87
C ASN A 394 -1.38 -2.43 16.81
N TYR A 395 -0.63 -1.66 17.61
CA TYR A 395 0.83 -1.81 17.72
C TYR A 395 1.26 -3.19 18.24
N LEU A 396 0.46 -3.77 19.14
CA LEU A 396 0.66 -5.14 19.62
C LEU A 396 -0.14 -6.09 18.73
N SER A 397 0.47 -7.23 18.40
CA SER A 397 -0.22 -8.30 17.68
C SER A 397 -1.11 -9.06 18.65
N ASP A 398 -2.34 -9.32 18.21
CA ASP A 398 -3.31 -10.15 18.92
C ASP A 398 -3.77 -11.25 17.97
N ASP A 399 -3.59 -12.51 18.37
CA ASP A 399 -3.91 -13.68 17.56
C ASP A 399 -5.39 -13.68 17.13
N GLU A 400 -6.29 -13.03 17.89
CA GLU A 400 -7.72 -12.89 17.55
C GLU A 400 -8.00 -11.88 16.42
N HIS A 401 -7.03 -11.07 16.03
CA HIS A 401 -7.24 -9.98 15.08
C HIS A 401 -6.20 -9.86 13.97
N VAL A 402 -5.13 -10.65 14.03
CA VAL A 402 -4.09 -10.68 12.99
C VAL A 402 -4.52 -11.44 11.75
N TRP A 403 -3.91 -11.08 10.61
CA TRP A 403 -3.95 -11.82 9.35
C TRP A 403 -2.64 -11.62 8.57
N VAL A 404 -2.46 -12.39 7.50
CA VAL A 404 -1.23 -12.48 6.71
C VAL A 404 -1.56 -12.21 5.24
N SER A 405 -0.65 -11.54 4.55
CA SER A 405 -0.68 -11.35 3.10
C SER A 405 0.56 -11.97 2.45
N PRO A 406 0.49 -12.40 1.18
CA PRO A 406 1.68 -12.63 0.38
C PRO A 406 2.52 -11.36 0.32
N VAL A 407 3.85 -11.53 0.30
CA VAL A 407 4.80 -10.43 0.22
C VAL A 407 5.39 -10.41 -1.19
N GLY A 408 5.23 -9.29 -1.89
CA GLY A 408 5.97 -8.97 -3.12
C GLY A 408 6.90 -7.78 -2.90
N VAL A 409 7.74 -7.50 -3.90
CA VAL A 409 8.62 -6.32 -3.91
C VAL A 409 8.38 -5.53 -5.19
N SER A 410 8.18 -4.22 -5.08
CA SER A 410 8.00 -3.34 -6.24
C SER A 410 8.69 -2.01 -6.04
N ASP A 411 9.01 -1.36 -7.16
CA ASP A 411 9.42 0.03 -7.17
C ASP A 411 8.17 0.90 -7.01
N ARG A 412 8.22 1.89 -6.11
CA ARG A 412 7.14 2.87 -5.95
C ARG A 412 7.36 3.99 -6.97
N ASN A 413 6.32 4.32 -7.73
CA ASN A 413 6.39 5.39 -8.74
C ASN A 413 5.88 6.74 -8.24
N ILE A 414 5.29 6.77 -7.05
CA ILE A 414 4.72 7.94 -6.41
C ILE A 414 5.21 8.06 -4.98
N HIS A 415 5.74 9.23 -4.66
CA HIS A 415 6.24 9.58 -3.34
C HIS A 415 5.78 10.98 -2.96
N ILE A 416 5.44 11.16 -1.69
CA ILE A 416 5.16 12.46 -1.11
C ILE A 416 6.45 13.00 -0.53
N SER A 417 6.86 14.17 -0.99
CA SER A 417 7.96 14.94 -0.42
C SER A 417 7.39 15.90 0.61
N LYS A 418 7.84 15.81 1.86
CA LYS A 418 7.57 16.85 2.85
C LYS A 418 8.38 18.09 2.51
N ILE A 419 7.69 19.21 2.32
CA ILE A 419 8.33 20.47 1.88
C ILE A 419 8.40 21.47 3.04
N VAL A 420 7.41 21.44 3.93
CA VAL A 420 7.25 22.43 4.99
C VAL A 420 7.45 21.77 6.35
N GLU A 421 8.25 22.40 7.18
CA GLU A 421 8.42 21.99 8.58
C GLU A 421 7.14 22.24 9.37
N ALA A 422 6.81 21.34 10.29
CA ALA A 422 5.52 21.33 10.99
C ALA A 422 5.20 22.64 11.75
N HIS A 423 6.21 23.38 12.20
CA HIS A 423 6.02 24.63 12.97
C HIS A 423 5.62 25.83 12.12
N ASP A 424 5.91 25.82 10.81
CA ASP A 424 5.60 26.91 9.88
C ASP A 424 4.35 26.64 9.03
N TYR A 425 3.84 25.40 9.07
CA TYR A 425 2.80 24.88 8.18
C TYR A 425 1.54 25.76 8.15
N ASP A 426 0.92 26.02 9.31
CA ASP A 426 -0.37 26.75 9.38
C ASP A 426 -0.26 28.19 8.86
N SER A 427 0.84 28.88 9.17
CA SER A 427 1.03 30.26 8.72
C SER A 427 1.20 30.34 7.21
N ILE A 428 1.92 29.39 6.62
CA ILE A 428 2.13 29.32 5.17
C ILE A 428 0.85 28.90 4.46
N PHE A 429 0.14 27.90 4.99
CA PHE A 429 -1.15 27.44 4.45
C PHE A 429 -2.14 28.60 4.37
N CYS A 430 -2.36 29.32 5.48
CA CYS A 430 -3.27 30.46 5.52
C CYS A 430 -2.87 31.54 4.49
N LYS A 431 -1.58 31.84 4.36
CA LYS A 431 -1.10 32.82 3.38
C LYS A 431 -1.41 32.40 1.94
N ILE A 432 -1.14 31.14 1.59
CA ILE A 432 -1.41 30.60 0.25
C ILE A 432 -2.92 30.60 -0.01
N ASN A 433 -3.70 30.14 0.96
CA ASN A 433 -5.15 30.08 0.88
C ASN A 433 -5.78 31.47 0.67
N ASP A 434 -5.37 32.47 1.47
CA ASP A 434 -5.85 33.85 1.33
C ASP A 434 -5.55 34.40 -0.07
N ILE A 435 -4.32 34.20 -0.56
CA ILE A 435 -3.94 34.66 -1.90
C ILE A 435 -4.77 33.95 -2.97
N ALA A 436 -4.93 32.63 -2.90
CA ALA A 436 -5.71 31.85 -3.85
C ALA A 436 -7.18 32.29 -3.88
N ALA A 437 -7.78 32.57 -2.71
CA ALA A 437 -9.15 33.04 -2.61
C ALA A 437 -9.32 34.43 -3.23
N PHE A 438 -8.43 35.38 -2.93
CA PHE A 438 -8.55 36.75 -3.45
C PHE A 438 -8.14 36.90 -4.92
N GLN A 439 -7.18 36.11 -5.40
CA GLN A 439 -6.69 36.20 -6.78
C GLN A 439 -7.49 35.33 -7.75
N TYR A 440 -7.92 34.14 -7.33
CA TYR A 440 -8.52 33.14 -8.22
C TYR A 440 -9.96 32.78 -7.85
N GLY A 441 -10.48 33.30 -6.74
CA GLY A 441 -11.80 32.90 -6.24
C GLY A 441 -11.82 31.49 -5.65
N PHE A 442 -10.66 30.94 -5.26
CA PHE A 442 -10.58 29.61 -4.67
C PHE A 442 -11.31 29.57 -3.31
N THR A 443 -12.44 28.88 -3.25
CA THR A 443 -13.26 28.78 -2.03
C THR A 443 -12.92 27.56 -1.18
N GLY A 444 -12.26 26.55 -1.78
CA GLY A 444 -12.01 25.26 -1.16
C GLY A 444 -11.29 25.32 0.18
N GLY A 445 -10.42 26.30 0.42
CA GLY A 445 -9.70 26.38 1.70
C GLY A 445 -10.48 27.01 2.86
N TYR A 446 -11.73 27.45 2.63
CA TYR A 446 -12.64 27.92 3.68
C TYR A 446 -13.93 27.09 3.78
N THR A 447 -14.09 26.08 2.94
CA THR A 447 -15.23 25.15 2.96
C THR A 447 -14.77 23.77 3.47
N GLY A 448 -15.68 23.00 4.05
CA GLY A 448 -15.38 21.66 4.58
C GLY A 448 -14.82 21.65 6.01
N PHE A 449 -14.55 20.44 6.52
CA PHE A 449 -14.06 20.21 7.88
C PHE A 449 -12.52 20.05 7.97
N GLN A 450 -11.87 19.88 6.81
CA GLN A 450 -10.43 19.68 6.65
C GLN A 450 -9.87 20.62 5.57
N GLN A 451 -8.55 20.82 5.56
CA GLN A 451 -7.88 21.58 4.51
C GLN A 451 -8.06 20.89 3.14
N SER A 452 -8.37 21.67 2.11
CA SER A 452 -8.65 21.17 0.75
C SER A 452 -7.42 20.92 -0.11
N PHE A 453 -6.25 21.38 0.31
CA PHE A 453 -4.98 21.14 -0.37
C PHE A 453 -3.84 20.88 0.62
N SER A 454 -2.84 20.13 0.15
CA SER A 454 -1.60 19.88 0.90
C SER A 454 -0.49 20.87 0.53
N LEU A 455 0.39 21.17 1.48
CA LEU A 455 1.69 21.81 1.20
C LEU A 455 2.79 20.80 0.90
N ASP A 456 2.57 19.52 1.22
CA ASP A 456 3.42 18.43 0.77
C ASP A 456 3.13 18.14 -0.70
N ALA A 457 4.16 17.77 -1.46
CA ALA A 457 4.00 17.56 -2.90
C ALA A 457 4.22 16.12 -3.31
N LEU A 458 3.45 15.69 -4.31
CA LEU A 458 3.76 14.50 -5.07
C LEU A 458 4.84 14.85 -6.09
N VAL A 459 6.00 14.19 -5.98
CA VAL A 459 7.12 14.40 -6.89
C VAL A 459 7.21 13.21 -7.85
N LEU A 460 7.03 13.48 -9.13
CA LEU A 460 7.17 12.49 -10.19
C LEU A 460 8.58 12.51 -10.76
N GLU A 461 9.16 11.32 -10.90
CA GLU A 461 10.35 11.15 -11.73
C GLU A 461 10.02 11.44 -13.20
N GLU A 462 10.99 12.00 -13.94
CA GLU A 462 10.80 12.41 -15.34
C GLU A 462 10.28 11.27 -16.24
N ASN A 463 10.75 10.04 -16.03
CA ASN A 463 10.27 8.88 -16.79
C ASN A 463 8.79 8.59 -16.51
N THR A 464 8.36 8.68 -15.25
CA THR A 464 6.97 8.46 -14.83
C THR A 464 6.05 9.53 -15.40
N PHE A 465 6.48 10.79 -15.37
CA PHE A 465 5.76 11.89 -16.01
C PHE A 465 5.62 11.67 -17.53
N ASN A 466 6.70 11.30 -18.20
CA ASN A 466 6.69 11.03 -19.65
C ASN A 466 5.76 9.85 -19.99
N GLU A 467 5.72 8.80 -19.18
CA GLU A 467 4.74 7.71 -19.36
C GLU A 467 3.29 8.21 -19.27
N ILE A 468 2.95 9.03 -18.27
CA ILE A 468 1.59 9.60 -18.14
C ILE A 468 1.26 10.46 -19.37
N LYS A 469 2.19 11.32 -19.78
CA LYS A 469 2.03 12.18 -20.96
C LYS A 469 1.81 11.37 -22.24
N ASP A 470 2.65 10.38 -22.48
CA ASP A 470 2.58 9.54 -23.68
C ASP A 470 1.34 8.64 -23.68
N ALA A 471 0.96 8.09 -22.53
CA ALA A 471 -0.28 7.33 -22.36
C ALA A 471 -1.49 8.23 -22.63
N THR A 472 -1.49 9.45 -22.10
CA THR A 472 -2.57 10.43 -22.33
C THR A 472 -2.75 10.73 -23.82
N ASN A 473 -1.66 11.05 -24.54
CA ASN A 473 -1.72 11.34 -25.97
C ASN A 473 -2.23 10.15 -26.78
N GLN A 474 -1.73 8.95 -26.49
CA GLN A 474 -2.07 7.74 -27.24
C GLN A 474 -3.52 7.29 -26.96
N LEU A 475 -3.94 7.32 -25.69
CA LEU A 475 -5.31 7.00 -25.30
C LEU A 475 -6.30 8.05 -25.81
N ALA A 476 -5.95 9.34 -25.85
CA ALA A 476 -6.81 10.36 -26.43
C ALA A 476 -7.10 10.10 -27.92
N ASN A 477 -6.10 9.64 -28.69
CA ASN A 477 -6.29 9.24 -30.08
C ASN A 477 -7.15 7.97 -30.22
N LEU A 478 -6.94 6.97 -29.35
CA LEU A 478 -7.74 5.74 -29.30
C LEU A 478 -9.21 6.05 -28.97
N PHE A 479 -9.45 6.92 -27.98
CA PHE A 479 -10.78 7.39 -27.59
C PHE A 479 -11.42 8.16 -28.74
N TYR A 480 -10.70 9.07 -29.40
CA TYR A 480 -11.20 9.79 -30.56
C TYR A 480 -11.63 8.85 -31.70
N LYS A 481 -10.78 7.86 -32.06
CA LYS A 481 -11.11 6.83 -33.06
C LYS A 481 -12.37 6.05 -32.68
N THR A 482 -12.50 5.68 -31.41
CA THR A 482 -13.63 4.91 -30.91
C THR A 482 -14.91 5.75 -30.89
N THR A 483 -14.83 7.02 -30.50
CA THR A 483 -15.95 7.97 -30.58
C THR A 483 -16.44 8.12 -32.01
N LYS A 484 -15.55 8.23 -33.01
CA LYS A 484 -15.95 8.26 -34.44
C LYS A 484 -16.71 7.00 -34.84
N HIS A 485 -16.24 5.83 -34.40
CA HIS A 485 -16.94 4.57 -34.68
C HIS A 485 -18.35 4.53 -34.05
N VAL A 486 -18.50 5.05 -32.82
CA VAL A 486 -19.82 5.20 -32.18
C VAL A 486 -20.71 6.14 -32.97
N GLN A 487 -20.20 7.28 -33.43
CA GLN A 487 -20.99 8.24 -34.22
C GLN A 487 -21.52 7.63 -35.53
N GLU A 488 -20.66 6.90 -36.25
CA GLU A 488 -21.02 6.20 -37.49
C GLU A 488 -22.11 5.13 -37.27
N ASN A 489 -22.20 4.58 -36.06
CA ASN A 489 -23.12 3.50 -35.68
C ASN A 489 -24.04 3.92 -34.52
N SER A 490 -24.37 5.21 -34.45
CA SER A 490 -24.98 5.84 -33.26
C SER A 490 -26.34 5.24 -32.88
N ALA A 491 -27.14 4.80 -33.85
CA ALA A 491 -28.42 4.15 -33.59
C ALA A 491 -28.31 2.83 -32.79
N ILE A 492 -27.15 2.17 -32.82
CA ILE A 492 -26.92 0.89 -32.14
C ILE A 492 -26.06 1.09 -30.89
N LEU A 493 -24.98 1.88 -31.01
CA LEU A 493 -23.99 2.00 -29.94
C LEU A 493 -24.35 3.04 -28.89
N CYS A 494 -25.10 4.11 -29.22
CA CYS A 494 -25.49 5.10 -28.21
C CYS A 494 -26.37 4.50 -27.09
N PRO A 495 -27.40 3.67 -27.39
CA PRO A 495 -28.18 3.00 -26.34
C PRO A 495 -27.34 2.11 -25.42
N VAL A 496 -26.32 1.41 -25.96
CA VAL A 496 -25.40 0.57 -25.16
C VAL A 496 -24.59 1.41 -24.18
N LEU A 497 -24.34 2.68 -24.51
CA LEU A 497 -23.63 3.61 -23.64
C LEU A 497 -24.56 4.34 -22.64
N GLY A 498 -25.85 4.02 -22.63
CA GLY A 498 -26.89 4.70 -21.83
C GLY A 498 -27.29 6.08 -22.38
N ILE A 499 -26.94 6.39 -23.63
CA ILE A 499 -27.29 7.68 -24.22
C ILE A 499 -28.74 7.60 -24.73
N ALA A 500 -29.60 8.44 -24.15
CA ALA A 500 -31.00 8.55 -24.52
C ALA A 500 -31.23 8.88 -26.01
N GLU A 501 -32.32 8.39 -26.60
CA GLU A 501 -32.62 8.53 -28.03
C GLU A 501 -32.65 10.00 -28.48
N GLU A 502 -33.12 10.90 -27.61
CA GLU A 502 -33.22 12.35 -27.82
C GLU A 502 -31.83 13.02 -27.96
N LEU A 503 -30.80 12.44 -27.34
CA LEU A 503 -29.42 12.93 -27.39
C LEU A 503 -28.66 12.45 -28.64
N ILE A 504 -29.09 11.34 -29.25
CA ILE A 504 -28.39 10.73 -30.39
C ILE A 504 -28.14 11.72 -31.54
N PRO A 505 -29.13 12.54 -31.98
CA PRO A 505 -28.91 13.49 -33.08
C PRO A 505 -27.91 14.61 -32.78
N LEU A 506 -27.63 14.87 -31.50
CA LEU A 506 -26.64 15.84 -31.04
C LEU A 506 -25.24 15.23 -30.98
N VAL A 507 -25.11 14.09 -30.30
CA VAL A 507 -23.80 13.48 -30.05
C VAL A 507 -23.20 12.80 -31.29
N SER A 508 -24.04 12.42 -32.26
CA SER A 508 -23.62 11.81 -33.54
C SER A 508 -22.92 12.77 -34.50
N LYS A 509 -22.94 14.08 -34.23
CA LYS A 509 -22.27 15.09 -35.04
C LYS A 509 -21.03 15.62 -34.33
N GLN A 510 -20.01 15.91 -35.12
CA GLN A 510 -18.80 16.57 -34.67
C GLN A 510 -18.24 17.44 -35.79
N GLU A 511 -18.06 18.73 -35.53
CA GLU A 511 -17.35 19.64 -36.43
C GLU A 511 -15.85 19.67 -36.11
N GLN A 512 -15.47 19.43 -34.85
CA GLN A 512 -14.08 19.36 -34.43
C GLN A 512 -13.42 18.02 -34.82
N ASN A 513 -12.15 18.08 -35.21
CA ASN A 513 -11.31 16.91 -35.47
C ASN A 513 -10.41 16.61 -34.26
N THR A 514 -10.98 16.62 -33.05
CA THR A 514 -10.28 16.42 -31.77
C THR A 514 -11.15 15.64 -30.79
N LEU A 515 -10.61 15.13 -29.68
CA LEU A 515 -11.41 14.42 -28.68
C LEU A 515 -12.26 15.38 -27.86
N SER A 516 -11.67 16.45 -27.31
CA SER A 516 -12.36 17.43 -26.47
C SER A 516 -11.69 18.81 -26.56
N PHE A 517 -12.36 19.90 -26.16
CA PHE A 517 -11.66 21.16 -25.88
C PHE A 517 -10.88 21.02 -24.57
N LEU A 518 -11.53 20.48 -23.54
CA LEU A 518 -10.94 20.19 -22.24
C LEU A 518 -11.61 18.95 -21.64
N GLY A 519 -10.83 17.92 -21.35
CA GLY A 519 -11.24 16.75 -20.57
C GLY A 519 -10.15 16.34 -19.59
N ARG A 520 -10.42 15.34 -18.74
CA ARG A 520 -9.45 14.83 -17.77
C ARG A 520 -9.52 13.31 -17.67
N PHE A 521 -8.40 12.64 -17.92
CA PHE A 521 -8.22 11.21 -17.64
C PHE A 521 -7.80 11.02 -16.19
N ASP A 522 -8.50 10.18 -15.43
CA ASP A 522 -8.16 9.89 -14.05
C ASP A 522 -7.31 8.60 -13.99
N PHE A 523 -5.99 8.77 -13.83
CA PHE A 523 -5.03 7.67 -13.74
C PHE A 523 -4.69 7.31 -12.29
N VAL A 524 -4.28 6.06 -12.09
CA VAL A 524 -3.70 5.55 -10.85
C VAL A 524 -2.50 4.67 -11.15
N PHE A 525 -1.59 4.54 -10.19
CA PHE A 525 -0.59 3.47 -10.19
C PHE A 525 -1.11 2.31 -9.33
N ASP A 526 -1.03 1.08 -9.84
CA ASP A 526 -1.24 -0.10 -9.01
C ASP A 526 -0.05 -0.37 -8.07
N ASN A 527 -0.21 -1.29 -7.12
CA ASN A 527 0.82 -1.61 -6.13
C ASN A 527 2.12 -2.18 -6.73
N ILE A 528 2.17 -2.52 -8.02
CA ILE A 528 3.38 -2.95 -8.72
C ILE A 528 3.92 -1.90 -9.70
N GLY A 529 3.40 -0.67 -9.63
CA GLY A 529 3.89 0.47 -10.40
C GLY A 529 3.32 0.56 -11.83
N ARG A 530 2.27 -0.17 -12.19
CA ARG A 530 1.66 -0.04 -13.52
C ARG A 530 0.62 1.07 -13.52
N LEU A 531 0.68 1.94 -14.53
CA LEU A 531 -0.31 3.00 -14.76
C LEU A 531 -1.62 2.41 -15.29
N LYS A 532 -2.75 2.81 -14.72
CA LYS A 532 -4.10 2.38 -15.11
C LYS A 532 -5.05 3.57 -15.21
N LEU A 533 -5.87 3.61 -16.26
CA LEU A 533 -6.90 4.63 -16.50
C LEU A 533 -8.22 4.16 -15.88
N LEU A 534 -8.80 4.94 -14.96
CA LEU A 534 -10.05 4.60 -14.30
C LEU A 534 -11.29 5.11 -15.05
N GLU A 535 -11.22 6.34 -15.57
CA GLU A 535 -12.33 7.01 -16.26
C GLU A 535 -11.84 8.22 -17.08
N PHE A 536 -12.73 8.75 -17.91
CA PHE A 536 -12.54 9.99 -18.65
C PHE A 536 -13.65 11.00 -18.32
N ASN A 537 -13.26 12.10 -17.69
CA ASN A 537 -14.14 13.22 -17.36
C ASN A 537 -14.11 14.23 -18.51
N ALA A 538 -15.01 14.06 -19.47
CA ALA A 538 -15.08 14.82 -20.72
C ALA A 538 -16.02 16.04 -20.66
N GLU A 539 -16.93 16.10 -19.69
CA GLU A 539 -17.97 17.15 -19.63
C GLU A 539 -17.61 18.27 -18.64
N THR A 540 -17.33 17.92 -17.39
CA THR A 540 -17.07 18.87 -16.29
C THR A 540 -15.76 18.54 -15.57
N PRO A 541 -14.60 18.70 -16.23
CA PRO A 541 -13.30 18.42 -15.62
C PRO A 541 -12.95 19.50 -14.58
N ALA A 542 -13.12 19.16 -13.30
CA ALA A 542 -12.75 20.02 -12.16
C ALA A 542 -11.23 20.14 -11.96
N GLY A 543 -10.81 21.07 -11.10
CA GLY A 543 -9.42 21.18 -10.61
C GLY A 543 -8.53 22.20 -11.33
N ILE A 544 -9.11 23.07 -12.16
CA ILE A 544 -8.33 23.99 -13.03
C ILE A 544 -7.62 25.07 -12.21
N ILE A 545 -8.29 25.67 -11.21
CA ILE A 545 -7.67 26.66 -10.31
C ILE A 545 -6.51 26.03 -9.57
N GLU A 546 -6.68 24.81 -9.06
CA GLU A 546 -5.68 24.08 -8.32
C GLU A 546 -4.45 23.77 -9.18
N SER A 547 -4.69 23.31 -10.40
CA SER A 547 -3.64 22.86 -11.31
C SER A 547 -2.80 24.02 -11.85
N ILE A 548 -3.45 25.10 -12.29
CA ILE A 548 -2.76 26.25 -12.91
C ILE A 548 -2.35 27.27 -11.84
N GLY A 549 -3.33 27.79 -11.09
CA GLY A 549 -3.12 28.86 -10.13
C GLY A 549 -2.41 28.39 -8.86
N LEU A 550 -3.03 27.48 -8.11
CA LEU A 550 -2.54 27.04 -6.81
C LEU A 550 -1.19 26.32 -6.91
N ASN A 551 -0.99 25.42 -7.90
CA ASN A 551 0.27 24.71 -8.08
C ASN A 551 1.46 25.66 -8.30
N SER A 552 1.25 26.72 -9.10
CA SER A 552 2.26 27.75 -9.36
C SER A 552 2.50 28.60 -8.12
N LEU A 553 1.43 29.00 -7.43
CA LEU A 553 1.50 29.80 -6.20
C LEU A 553 2.26 29.09 -5.06
N ILE A 554 1.96 27.80 -4.84
CA ILE A 554 2.67 26.96 -3.86
C ILE A 554 4.16 26.88 -4.22
N LYS A 555 4.50 26.58 -5.49
CA LYS A 555 5.89 26.54 -5.97
C LYS A 555 6.63 27.84 -5.72
N ASP A 556 6.00 28.97 -6.02
CA ASP A 556 6.62 30.29 -5.88
C ASP A 556 6.83 30.71 -4.43
N ILE A 557 5.89 30.40 -3.55
CA ILE A 557 5.97 30.73 -2.12
C ILE A 557 6.96 29.82 -1.40
N LEU A 558 6.93 28.51 -1.68
CA LEU A 558 7.78 27.51 -1.06
C LEU A 558 9.14 27.35 -1.74
N LYS A 559 9.38 28.01 -2.88
CA LYS A 559 10.63 27.94 -3.67
C LYS A 559 10.98 26.50 -4.07
N ILE A 560 9.97 25.74 -4.48
CA ILE A 560 10.14 24.34 -4.89
C ILE A 560 11.01 24.28 -6.16
N PRO A 561 12.11 23.50 -6.19
CA PRO A 561 13.05 23.48 -7.32
C PRO A 561 12.49 22.73 -8.54
N TYR A 562 11.59 21.78 -8.33
CA TYR A 562 11.05 20.87 -9.35
C TYR A 562 10.13 21.55 -10.37
N ARG A 563 10.13 21.08 -11.62
CA ARG A 563 9.33 21.67 -12.72
C ARG A 563 7.82 21.51 -12.49
N ASN A 564 7.03 22.54 -12.80
CA ASN A 564 5.57 22.46 -12.73
C ASN A 564 5.02 21.80 -14.02
N PRO A 565 4.24 20.69 -13.92
CA PRO A 565 3.65 20.02 -15.08
C PRO A 565 2.67 20.89 -15.88
N ASN A 566 2.15 21.96 -15.28
CA ASN A 566 1.01 22.74 -15.79
C ASN A 566 1.41 24.08 -16.41
N GLU A 567 2.71 24.40 -16.51
CA GLU A 567 3.20 25.71 -16.96
C GLU A 567 2.69 26.12 -18.36
N ASN A 568 2.52 25.16 -19.26
CA ASN A 568 2.08 25.42 -20.64
C ASN A 568 0.56 25.27 -20.84
N MET A 569 -0.19 24.92 -19.79
CA MET A 569 -1.60 24.55 -19.91
C MET A 569 -2.46 25.72 -20.40
N THR A 570 -2.22 26.93 -19.91
CA THR A 570 -2.93 28.14 -20.34
C THR A 570 -2.75 28.41 -21.84
N GLU A 571 -1.50 28.38 -22.32
CA GLU A 571 -1.19 28.60 -23.74
C GLU A 571 -1.83 27.53 -24.64
N GLN A 572 -1.85 26.27 -24.19
CA GLN A 572 -2.50 25.17 -24.90
C GLN A 572 -4.02 25.34 -24.98
N LEU A 573 -4.67 25.73 -23.88
CA LEU A 573 -6.11 26.00 -23.85
C LEU A 573 -6.47 27.15 -24.80
N GLN A 574 -5.71 28.25 -24.77
CA GLN A 574 -5.89 29.38 -25.68
C GLN A 574 -5.73 28.95 -27.15
N ALA A 575 -4.68 28.20 -27.47
CA ALA A 575 -4.44 27.70 -28.82
C ALA A 575 -5.58 26.79 -29.31
N GLN A 576 -6.09 25.92 -28.44
CA GLN A 576 -7.19 25.02 -28.78
C GLN A 576 -8.52 25.75 -28.92
N LEU A 577 -8.83 26.72 -28.04
CA LEU A 577 -10.01 27.56 -28.18
C LEU A 577 -9.98 28.31 -29.52
N ASN A 578 -8.85 28.95 -29.85
CA ASN A 578 -8.65 29.65 -31.12
C ASN A 578 -8.83 28.73 -32.32
N ARG A 579 -8.33 27.49 -32.24
CA ARG A 579 -8.53 26.48 -33.29
C ARG A 579 -10.01 26.14 -33.48
N ILE A 580 -10.75 25.93 -32.38
CA ILE A 580 -12.19 25.62 -32.41
C ILE A 580 -12.98 26.79 -33.00
N ILE A 581 -12.73 28.01 -32.53
CA ILE A 581 -13.37 29.22 -33.04
C ILE A 581 -13.14 29.34 -34.55
N ASN A 582 -11.91 29.12 -35.02
CA ASN A 582 -11.59 29.17 -36.46
C ASN A 582 -12.28 28.08 -37.28
N ILE A 583 -12.55 26.90 -36.70
CA ILE A 583 -13.36 25.86 -37.35
C ILE A 583 -14.80 26.33 -37.49
N TYR A 584 -15.41 26.81 -36.41
CA TYR A 584 -16.80 27.30 -36.43
C TYR A 584 -16.99 28.49 -37.36
N LYS A 585 -15.99 29.39 -37.46
CA LYS A 585 -15.97 30.55 -38.37
C LYS A 585 -16.05 30.19 -39.85
N LYS A 586 -15.75 28.94 -40.25
CA LYS A 586 -15.89 28.49 -41.64
C LYS A 586 -17.35 28.41 -42.10
N ASN A 587 -18.26 28.12 -41.16
CA ASN A 587 -19.67 27.86 -41.44
C ASN A 587 -20.60 28.95 -40.87
N LYS A 588 -20.20 29.61 -39.78
CA LYS A 588 -21.03 30.55 -39.02
C LYS A 588 -20.22 31.78 -38.59
N GLN A 589 -20.89 32.91 -38.35
CA GLN A 589 -20.25 34.04 -37.68
C GLN A 589 -20.16 33.75 -36.17
N ILE A 590 -18.96 33.82 -35.61
CA ILE A 590 -18.72 33.66 -34.18
C ILE A 590 -18.26 35.00 -33.62
N HIS A 591 -19.09 35.63 -32.80
CA HIS A 591 -18.78 36.88 -32.12
C HIS A 591 -19.00 36.76 -30.62
N ASN A 592 -20.15 36.23 -30.18
CA ASN A 592 -20.48 36.10 -28.76
C ASN A 592 -20.24 34.66 -28.28
N ILE A 593 -19.34 34.49 -27.31
CA ILE A 593 -19.01 33.18 -26.72
C ILE A 593 -19.36 33.20 -25.23
N GLY A 594 -20.30 32.35 -24.83
CA GLY A 594 -20.71 32.20 -23.44
C GLY A 594 -19.79 31.24 -22.67
N PHE A 595 -19.60 31.49 -21.38
CA PHE A 595 -19.05 30.56 -20.40
C PHE A 595 -20.08 30.46 -19.28
N ALA A 596 -20.72 29.29 -19.16
CA ALA A 596 -21.83 29.07 -18.24
C ALA A 596 -21.56 27.91 -17.28
N SER A 597 -21.93 28.10 -16.02
CA SER A 597 -21.77 27.11 -14.93
C SER A 597 -22.92 27.16 -13.95
N LEU A 598 -22.97 26.22 -13.00
CA LEU A 598 -23.90 26.30 -11.87
C LEU A 598 -23.50 27.39 -10.88
N ALA A 599 -24.47 27.88 -10.10
CA ALA A 599 -24.23 28.79 -8.97
C ALA A 599 -23.60 28.10 -7.75
N TYR A 600 -22.97 26.94 -7.92
CA TYR A 600 -22.13 26.35 -6.89
C TYR A 600 -20.79 27.10 -6.87
N PRO A 601 -20.30 27.60 -5.72
CA PRO A 601 -19.11 28.44 -5.69
C PRO A 601 -17.90 27.86 -6.41
N GLU A 602 -17.61 26.57 -6.22
CA GLU A 602 -16.48 25.90 -6.88
C GLU A 602 -16.60 25.92 -8.41
N ASP A 603 -17.75 25.50 -8.95
CA ASP A 603 -18.01 25.46 -10.39
C ASP A 603 -17.97 26.86 -11.01
N PHE A 604 -18.58 27.82 -10.32
CA PHE A 604 -18.63 29.21 -10.73
C PHE A 604 -17.22 29.79 -10.83
N TYR A 605 -16.42 29.68 -9.77
CA TYR A 605 -15.05 30.23 -9.80
C TYR A 605 -14.13 29.45 -10.72
N ASN A 606 -14.24 28.12 -10.84
CA ASN A 606 -13.49 27.34 -11.82
C ASN A 606 -13.75 27.81 -13.26
N THR A 607 -15.04 28.02 -13.60
CA THR A 607 -15.43 28.51 -14.93
C THR A 607 -15.03 29.96 -15.14
N LYS A 608 -15.12 30.80 -14.10
CA LYS A 608 -14.66 32.18 -14.13
C LYS A 608 -13.15 32.28 -14.36
N PHE A 609 -12.38 31.46 -13.67
CA PHE A 609 -10.93 31.41 -13.84
C PHE A 609 -10.55 30.99 -15.26
N LEU A 610 -11.22 29.96 -15.80
CA LEU A 610 -11.04 29.55 -17.20
C LEU A 610 -11.42 30.68 -18.17
N PHE A 611 -12.50 31.40 -17.91
CA PHE A 611 -12.89 32.58 -18.68
C PHE A 611 -11.79 33.67 -18.62
N ASP A 612 -11.25 33.97 -17.44
CA ASP A 612 -10.26 35.04 -17.26
C ASP A 612 -8.95 34.76 -17.99
N ILE A 613 -8.50 33.49 -18.05
CA ILE A 613 -7.27 33.12 -18.77
C ILE A 613 -7.47 32.99 -20.30
N LEU A 614 -8.72 32.92 -20.79
CA LEU A 614 -9.03 32.72 -22.21
C LEU A 614 -9.59 33.96 -22.91
N ASN A 615 -10.03 34.97 -22.16
CA ASN A 615 -10.64 36.20 -22.68
C ASN A 615 -9.58 37.19 -23.24
N GLU A 616 -8.79 36.74 -24.21
CA GLU A 616 -7.75 37.54 -24.88
C GLU A 616 -8.01 37.73 -26.39
N GLY A 617 -9.09 37.13 -26.92
CA GLY A 617 -9.46 37.18 -28.35
C GLY A 617 -10.24 38.43 -28.78
N ASP A 618 -10.56 38.50 -30.09
CA ASP A 618 -11.40 39.56 -30.68
C ASP A 618 -12.90 39.31 -30.43
N GLU A 619 -13.25 38.12 -29.97
CA GLU A 619 -14.61 37.71 -29.62
C GLU A 619 -15.10 38.39 -28.34
N ASN A 620 -16.41 38.62 -28.25
CA ASN A 620 -17.06 39.07 -27.04
C ASN A 620 -17.38 37.87 -26.15
N PHE A 621 -16.58 37.68 -25.09
CA PHE A 621 -16.80 36.62 -24.12
C PHE A 621 -17.77 37.06 -23.02
N ILE A 622 -18.72 36.19 -22.70
CA ILE A 622 -19.79 36.45 -21.73
C ILE A 622 -19.74 35.35 -20.68
N TYR A 623 -19.66 35.73 -19.40
CA TYR A 623 -19.61 34.77 -18.30
C TYR A 623 -20.88 34.87 -17.44
N GLY A 624 -21.42 33.73 -17.01
CA GLY A 624 -22.63 33.72 -16.19
C GLY A 624 -23.03 32.35 -15.68
N GLU A 625 -24.21 32.32 -15.07
CA GLU A 625 -24.85 31.12 -14.55
C GLU A 625 -25.76 30.48 -15.61
N ILE A 626 -25.87 29.15 -15.58
CA ILE A 626 -26.76 28.35 -16.44
C ILE A 626 -28.23 28.80 -16.34
N SER A 627 -28.73 29.18 -15.16
CA SER A 627 -30.11 29.67 -14.98
C SER A 627 -30.40 31.00 -15.70
N GLY A 628 -29.35 31.72 -16.11
CA GLY A 628 -29.45 32.92 -16.95
C GLY A 628 -29.66 32.64 -18.43
N LEU A 629 -29.57 31.38 -18.86
CA LEU A 629 -29.80 30.96 -20.23
C LEU A 629 -31.28 30.88 -20.56
N HIS A 630 -31.64 31.36 -21.74
CA HIS A 630 -32.97 31.16 -22.31
C HIS A 630 -32.92 31.17 -23.85
N ILE A 631 -33.95 30.60 -24.48
CA ILE A 631 -34.08 30.60 -25.94
C ILE A 631 -34.77 31.89 -26.39
N LYS A 632 -34.14 32.61 -27.31
CA LYS A 632 -34.72 33.80 -27.96
C LYS A 632 -34.15 33.96 -29.36
N ASN A 633 -35.03 34.20 -30.34
CA ASN A 633 -34.67 34.32 -31.76
C ASN A 633 -33.84 33.12 -32.26
N ASP A 634 -34.27 31.91 -31.92
CA ASP A 634 -33.62 30.64 -32.28
C ASP A 634 -32.14 30.53 -31.84
N LYS A 635 -31.72 31.29 -30.82
CA LYS A 635 -30.38 31.18 -30.20
C LYS A 635 -30.48 31.09 -28.69
N LEU A 636 -29.46 30.49 -28.07
CA LEU A 636 -29.27 30.63 -26.64
C LEU A 636 -28.85 32.06 -26.33
N ASN A 637 -29.45 32.65 -25.32
CA ASN A 637 -29.10 33.98 -24.83
C ASN A 637 -28.70 33.86 -23.36
N LEU A 638 -27.56 34.46 -22.98
CA LEU A 638 -27.14 34.59 -21.59
C LEU A 638 -27.36 36.04 -21.16
N TYR A 639 -28.26 36.27 -20.20
CA TYR A 639 -28.63 37.62 -19.75
C TYR A 639 -28.99 38.59 -20.89
N GLU A 640 -29.86 38.15 -21.81
CA GLU A 640 -30.32 38.87 -23.02
C GLU A 640 -29.27 39.05 -24.13
N GLN A 641 -28.07 38.48 -23.99
CA GLN A 641 -27.05 38.52 -25.04
C GLN A 641 -27.05 37.21 -25.85
N PRO A 642 -27.25 37.25 -27.18
CA PRO A 642 -27.29 36.05 -28.00
C PRO A 642 -25.90 35.40 -28.09
N LEU A 643 -25.83 34.08 -27.99
CA LEU A 643 -24.60 33.30 -28.05
C LEU A 643 -24.45 32.58 -29.39
N ASP A 644 -23.26 32.71 -29.99
CA ASP A 644 -22.86 31.96 -31.18
C ASP A 644 -22.18 30.63 -30.80
N ALA A 645 -21.47 30.63 -29.67
CA ALA A 645 -20.93 29.44 -29.04
C ALA A 645 -21.03 29.52 -27.51
N ILE A 646 -20.98 28.38 -26.83
CA ILE A 646 -21.03 28.29 -25.36
C ILE A 646 -20.08 27.23 -24.83
N TYR A 647 -19.21 27.62 -23.90
CA TYR A 647 -18.57 26.71 -22.97
C TYR A 647 -19.51 26.39 -21.81
N ARG A 648 -19.79 25.10 -21.60
CA ARG A 648 -20.72 24.64 -20.55
C ARG A 648 -19.99 23.82 -19.51
N TYR A 649 -19.95 24.33 -18.28
CA TYR A 649 -19.65 23.55 -17.10
C TYR A 649 -20.96 23.04 -16.49
N TYR A 650 -21.68 22.26 -17.31
CA TYR A 650 -22.98 21.67 -16.98
C TYR A 650 -23.19 20.43 -17.85
N PRO A 651 -23.46 19.25 -17.26
CA PRO A 651 -23.67 18.01 -17.99
C PRO A 651 -24.72 18.11 -19.10
N LEU A 652 -24.45 17.48 -20.25
CA LEU A 652 -25.37 17.57 -21.40
C LEU A 652 -26.73 16.91 -21.10
N ASP A 653 -26.72 15.78 -20.41
CA ASP A 653 -27.89 14.99 -20.03
C ASP A 653 -28.87 15.77 -19.15
N TRP A 654 -28.35 16.64 -18.28
CA TRP A 654 -29.19 17.40 -17.35
C TRP A 654 -30.12 18.40 -18.05
N PHE A 655 -29.77 18.88 -19.24
CA PHE A 655 -30.65 19.73 -20.05
C PHE A 655 -31.92 19.02 -20.52
N PHE A 656 -31.91 17.68 -20.58
CA PHE A 656 -33.03 16.89 -21.08
C PHE A 656 -33.93 16.38 -19.96
N THR A 657 -33.45 16.45 -18.71
CA THR A 657 -34.22 16.07 -17.53
C THR A 657 -34.94 17.26 -16.87
N ASP A 658 -34.50 18.50 -17.13
CA ASP A 658 -35.08 19.70 -16.53
C ASP A 658 -36.00 20.42 -17.54
N GLU A 659 -37.29 20.52 -17.19
CA GLU A 659 -38.33 21.17 -17.99
C GLU A 659 -38.01 22.65 -18.31
N ASN A 660 -37.19 23.32 -17.50
CA ASN A 660 -36.81 24.73 -17.73
C ASN A 660 -35.92 24.90 -18.97
N TYR A 661 -35.29 23.83 -19.46
CA TYR A 661 -34.38 23.87 -20.60
C TYR A 661 -34.93 23.13 -21.83
N GLU A 662 -36.25 22.92 -21.90
CA GLU A 662 -36.90 22.34 -23.07
C GLU A 662 -36.50 23.08 -24.37
N GLY A 663 -36.14 22.34 -25.42
CA GLY A 663 -35.70 22.88 -26.70
C GLY A 663 -34.23 23.31 -26.78
N PHE A 664 -33.48 23.36 -25.66
CA PHE A 664 -32.07 23.76 -25.68
C PHE A 664 -31.23 22.85 -26.57
N GLY A 665 -31.51 21.55 -26.56
CA GLY A 665 -30.86 20.57 -27.43
C GLY A 665 -30.98 20.91 -28.92
N GLU A 666 -32.15 21.32 -29.39
CA GLU A 666 -32.35 21.68 -30.79
C GLU A 666 -31.57 22.95 -31.17
N ILE A 667 -31.54 23.94 -30.27
CA ILE A 667 -30.78 25.17 -30.47
C ILE A 667 -29.27 24.91 -30.48
N MET A 668 -28.77 24.05 -29.58
CA MET A 668 -27.36 23.65 -29.53
C MET A 668 -26.93 22.86 -30.78
N LYS A 669 -27.87 22.16 -31.42
CA LYS A 669 -27.62 21.41 -32.65
C LYS A 669 -27.45 22.32 -33.87
N GLU A 670 -28.19 23.42 -33.94
CA GLU A 670 -28.33 24.21 -35.18
C GLU A 670 -27.75 25.62 -35.09
N ASN A 671 -27.92 26.32 -33.97
CA ASN A 671 -27.75 27.78 -33.92
C ASN A 671 -26.70 28.28 -32.90
N THR A 672 -26.43 27.55 -31.82
CA THR A 672 -25.39 27.88 -30.84
C THR A 672 -24.43 26.71 -30.66
N GLN A 673 -23.16 26.87 -31.03
CA GLN A 673 -22.18 25.78 -30.97
C GLN A 673 -21.72 25.50 -29.52
N CYS A 674 -21.46 24.24 -29.15
CA CYS A 674 -20.95 23.91 -27.81
C CYS A 674 -19.43 23.74 -27.77
N ILE A 675 -18.86 24.04 -26.61
CA ILE A 675 -17.48 23.80 -26.23
C ILE A 675 -17.51 23.19 -24.81
N ASN A 676 -17.14 21.95 -24.55
CA ASN A 676 -16.93 20.84 -25.46
C ASN A 676 -18.14 20.59 -26.38
N GLU A 677 -17.89 19.95 -27.52
CA GLU A 677 -18.98 19.53 -28.42
C GLU A 677 -19.87 18.47 -27.76
N PRO A 678 -21.16 18.35 -28.12
CA PRO A 678 -22.05 17.35 -27.53
C PRO A 678 -21.53 15.91 -27.66
N SER A 679 -20.73 15.63 -28.69
CA SER A 679 -20.10 14.33 -28.91
C SER A 679 -19.17 13.85 -27.79
N THR A 680 -18.64 14.74 -26.94
CA THR A 680 -17.82 14.34 -25.79
C THR A 680 -18.57 13.50 -24.77
N PHE A 681 -19.90 13.63 -24.75
CA PHE A 681 -20.78 12.83 -23.90
C PHE A 681 -20.69 11.33 -24.20
N ILE A 682 -20.32 10.93 -25.44
CA ILE A 682 -20.07 9.52 -25.81
C ILE A 682 -18.95 8.93 -24.96
N SER A 683 -17.83 9.62 -24.89
CA SER A 683 -16.64 9.16 -24.17
C SER A 683 -16.68 9.43 -22.66
N GLN A 684 -17.67 10.20 -22.19
CA GLN A 684 -17.97 10.39 -20.76
C GLN A 684 -18.60 9.14 -20.13
N SER A 685 -19.36 8.35 -20.91
CA SER A 685 -19.98 7.13 -20.40
C SER A 685 -18.94 6.11 -19.96
N LYS A 686 -19.03 5.59 -18.74
CA LYS A 686 -18.12 4.53 -18.28
C LYS A 686 -18.30 3.23 -19.08
N ALA A 687 -19.48 3.00 -19.68
CA ALA A 687 -19.72 1.89 -20.60
C ALA A 687 -18.83 1.95 -21.85
N PHE A 688 -18.25 3.11 -22.17
CA PHE A 688 -17.27 3.25 -23.23
C PHE A 688 -16.04 2.35 -23.03
N PHE A 689 -15.65 2.09 -21.77
CA PHE A 689 -14.55 1.18 -21.45
C PHE A 689 -14.91 -0.27 -21.78
N ALA A 690 -16.14 -0.71 -21.51
CA ALA A 690 -16.63 -2.02 -21.92
C ALA A 690 -16.65 -2.16 -23.45
N LEU A 691 -17.11 -1.12 -24.16
CA LEU A 691 -17.10 -1.08 -25.62
C LEU A 691 -15.67 -1.21 -26.19
N ILE A 692 -14.68 -0.51 -25.61
CA ILE A 692 -13.27 -0.66 -26.02
C ILE A 692 -12.83 -2.13 -25.92
N TRP A 693 -13.19 -2.84 -24.85
CA TRP A 693 -12.84 -4.25 -24.69
C TRP A 693 -13.52 -5.17 -25.70
N GLU A 694 -14.79 -4.92 -26.05
CA GLU A 694 -15.48 -5.67 -27.09
C GLU A 694 -14.86 -5.42 -28.47
N LEU A 695 -14.57 -4.16 -28.82
CA LEU A 695 -13.89 -3.80 -30.06
C LEU A 695 -12.46 -4.38 -30.14
N TYR A 696 -11.76 -4.48 -29.01
CA TYR A 696 -10.48 -5.18 -28.90
C TYR A 696 -10.63 -6.68 -29.24
N LYS A 697 -11.63 -7.35 -28.67
CA LYS A 697 -11.90 -8.78 -28.96
C LYS A 697 -12.27 -9.01 -30.43
N ASP A 698 -12.97 -8.06 -31.05
CA ASP A 698 -13.40 -8.11 -32.45
C ASP A 698 -12.29 -7.73 -33.45
N GLY A 699 -11.11 -7.28 -32.97
CA GLY A 699 -9.98 -6.93 -33.82
C GLY A 699 -10.11 -5.58 -34.54
N PHE A 700 -10.88 -4.64 -33.98
CA PHE A 700 -11.04 -3.28 -34.52
C PHE A 700 -9.76 -2.43 -34.41
N TYR A 701 -8.96 -2.67 -33.38
CA TYR A 701 -7.74 -1.94 -33.09
C TYR A 701 -6.52 -2.59 -33.74
N ASN A 702 -5.53 -1.76 -34.09
CA ASN A 702 -4.24 -2.24 -34.57
C ASN A 702 -3.38 -2.79 -33.42
N GLU A 703 -2.23 -3.39 -33.74
CA GLU A 703 -1.35 -4.03 -32.74
C GLU A 703 -0.87 -3.07 -31.64
N ALA A 704 -0.48 -1.84 -32.00
CA ALA A 704 -0.05 -0.85 -31.02
C ALA A 704 -1.20 -0.39 -30.12
N GLU A 705 -2.40 -0.20 -30.69
CA GLU A 705 -3.61 0.13 -29.92
C GLU A 705 -4.01 -1.01 -28.97
N ASN A 706 -3.88 -2.26 -29.40
CA ASN A 706 -4.11 -3.45 -28.57
C ASN A 706 -3.18 -3.48 -27.35
N GLU A 707 -1.89 -3.19 -27.54
CA GLU A 707 -0.93 -3.10 -26.44
C GLU A 707 -1.30 -1.99 -25.45
N LEU A 708 -1.78 -0.84 -25.94
CA LEU A 708 -2.24 0.27 -25.08
C LEU A 708 -3.44 -0.12 -24.22
N ILE A 709 -4.43 -0.80 -24.80
CA ILE A 709 -5.62 -1.27 -24.08
C ILE A 709 -5.19 -2.23 -22.96
N LEU A 710 -4.42 -3.27 -23.28
CA LEU A 710 -3.93 -4.25 -22.32
C LEU A 710 -3.08 -3.60 -21.21
N LYS A 711 -2.28 -2.59 -21.57
CA LYS A 711 -1.40 -1.91 -20.63
C LYS A 711 -2.16 -0.98 -19.69
N TYR A 712 -3.02 -0.10 -20.21
CA TYR A 712 -3.55 1.03 -19.45
C TYR A 712 -5.03 0.91 -19.07
N ILE A 713 -5.85 0.15 -19.78
CA ILE A 713 -7.30 0.09 -19.54
C ILE A 713 -7.62 -1.19 -18.74
N PRO A 714 -8.13 -1.08 -17.50
CA PRO A 714 -8.61 -2.24 -16.74
C PRO A 714 -9.69 -3.02 -17.48
N TYR A 715 -9.74 -4.34 -17.32
CA TYR A 715 -10.82 -5.14 -17.92
C TYR A 715 -12.19 -4.62 -17.47
N THR A 716 -13.09 -4.34 -18.41
CA THR A 716 -14.41 -3.78 -18.13
C THR A 716 -15.47 -4.52 -18.94
N SER A 717 -16.58 -4.88 -18.30
CA SER A 717 -17.73 -5.55 -18.92
C SER A 717 -19.05 -4.94 -18.43
N LEU A 718 -20.12 -5.19 -19.19
CA LEU A 718 -21.50 -4.92 -18.77
C LEU A 718 -22.13 -6.11 -18.02
N ASN A 719 -21.44 -7.25 -17.97
CA ASN A 719 -21.92 -8.45 -17.28
C ASN A 719 -20.98 -8.80 -16.10
N PRO A 720 -21.48 -8.88 -14.86
CA PRO A 720 -20.65 -9.23 -13.71
C PRO A 720 -20.12 -10.68 -13.75
N ASP A 721 -20.80 -11.59 -14.47
CA ASP A 721 -20.41 -13.01 -14.57
C ASP A 721 -19.08 -13.23 -15.31
N ASP A 722 -18.61 -12.21 -16.06
CA ASP A 722 -17.30 -12.23 -16.72
C ASP A 722 -16.13 -12.20 -15.71
N PHE A 723 -16.39 -11.85 -14.44
CA PHE A 723 -15.39 -11.76 -13.38
C PHE A 723 -15.43 -12.99 -12.47
N HIS A 724 -14.70 -14.04 -12.84
CA HIS A 724 -14.70 -15.33 -12.13
C HIS A 724 -14.28 -15.26 -10.64
N ASN A 725 -13.56 -14.22 -10.21
CA ASN A 725 -13.15 -14.05 -8.82
C ASN A 725 -14.19 -13.27 -7.96
N GLY A 726 -15.14 -12.59 -8.61
CA GLY A 726 -16.05 -11.63 -7.99
C GLY A 726 -15.36 -10.36 -7.48
N ASP A 727 -14.14 -10.08 -7.94
CA ASP A 727 -13.36 -8.92 -7.52
C ASP A 727 -13.35 -7.84 -8.60
N TYR A 728 -14.34 -6.97 -8.54
CA TYR A 728 -14.54 -5.84 -9.44
C TYR A 728 -15.14 -4.65 -8.71
N CYS A 729 -15.11 -3.52 -9.39
CA CYS A 729 -15.78 -2.28 -9.04
C CYS A 729 -17.02 -2.13 -9.93
N ALA A 730 -18.21 -2.00 -9.34
CA ALA A 730 -19.41 -1.60 -10.06
C ALA A 730 -19.49 -0.08 -10.10
N LYS A 731 -19.80 0.49 -11.27
CA LYS A 731 -19.89 1.95 -11.45
C LYS A 731 -21.07 2.29 -12.36
N PRO A 732 -21.95 3.24 -11.99
CA PRO A 732 -22.98 3.74 -12.90
C PRO A 732 -22.36 4.45 -14.11
N TYR A 733 -23.06 4.39 -15.25
CA TYR A 733 -22.55 4.90 -16.53
C TYR A 733 -22.14 6.37 -16.47
N PHE A 734 -22.97 7.23 -15.88
CA PHE A 734 -22.80 8.69 -15.91
C PHE A 734 -22.61 9.37 -14.56
N ASP A 735 -22.66 8.64 -13.44
CA ASP A 735 -22.45 9.24 -12.12
C ASP A 735 -21.05 9.82 -11.95
N ARG A 736 -20.96 10.83 -11.07
CA ARG A 736 -19.77 11.65 -10.83
C ARG A 736 -19.37 11.59 -9.36
N GLU A 737 -18.14 11.98 -9.06
CA GLU A 737 -17.62 12.08 -7.68
C GLU A 737 -17.72 10.78 -6.85
N GLY A 738 -17.64 9.63 -7.52
CA GLY A 738 -17.70 8.32 -6.85
C GLY A 738 -19.10 7.90 -6.40
N ASN A 739 -20.15 8.66 -6.70
CA ASN A 739 -21.52 8.29 -6.39
C ASN A 739 -21.92 6.99 -7.07
N GLY A 740 -22.63 6.12 -6.33
CA GLY A 740 -23.06 4.80 -6.79
C GLY A 740 -21.93 3.77 -6.99
N VAL A 741 -20.66 4.14 -6.75
CA VAL A 741 -19.53 3.22 -6.89
C VAL A 741 -19.52 2.22 -5.74
N THR A 742 -19.58 0.93 -6.09
CA THR A 742 -19.54 -0.16 -5.12
C THR A 742 -18.31 -1.02 -5.36
N LEU A 743 -17.49 -1.19 -4.32
CA LEU A 743 -16.33 -2.08 -4.34
C LEU A 743 -16.76 -3.46 -3.83
N SER A 744 -16.47 -4.52 -4.60
CA SER A 744 -16.61 -5.91 -4.14
C SER A 744 -18.03 -6.25 -3.66
N ILE A 745 -18.97 -6.25 -4.60
CA ILE A 745 -20.38 -6.64 -4.44
C ILE A 745 -20.46 -8.07 -3.87
N SER A 746 -21.12 -8.24 -2.71
CA SER A 746 -21.48 -9.57 -2.20
C SER A 746 -22.57 -10.21 -3.06
N GLU A 747 -22.80 -11.53 -2.96
CA GLU A 747 -23.92 -12.15 -3.70
C GLU A 747 -25.29 -11.54 -3.33
N GLU A 748 -25.44 -11.00 -2.12
CA GLU A 748 -26.66 -10.34 -1.65
C GLU A 748 -26.81 -8.91 -2.23
N ASP A 749 -25.69 -8.26 -2.53
CA ASP A 749 -25.66 -6.93 -3.15
C ASP A 749 -26.01 -6.96 -4.65
N LYS A 750 -26.01 -8.14 -5.29
CA LYS A 750 -26.37 -8.29 -6.70
C LYS A 750 -27.82 -7.89 -6.98
N ASP A 751 -28.72 -8.06 -6.01
CA ASP A 751 -30.12 -7.66 -6.13
C ASP A 751 -30.31 -6.13 -6.11
N PHE A 752 -29.25 -5.37 -5.77
CA PHE A 752 -29.22 -3.91 -5.79
C PHE A 752 -28.43 -3.32 -6.96
N ILE A 753 -27.99 -4.17 -7.90
CA ILE A 753 -27.38 -3.72 -9.15
C ILE A 753 -28.47 -3.10 -10.02
N GLU A 754 -28.30 -1.82 -10.36
CA GLU A 754 -29.17 -1.12 -11.31
C GLU A 754 -28.82 -1.48 -12.76
N ASP A 755 -29.77 -1.31 -13.68
CA ASP A 755 -29.63 -1.74 -15.09
C ASP A 755 -28.47 -1.02 -15.84
N GLU A 756 -28.04 0.17 -15.40
CA GLU A 756 -27.03 1.01 -16.08
C GLU A 756 -25.69 1.08 -15.34
N MET A 757 -25.12 -0.10 -15.05
CA MET A 757 -23.82 -0.23 -14.39
C MET A 757 -22.78 -0.95 -15.27
N ILE A 758 -21.52 -0.51 -15.17
CA ILE A 758 -20.37 -1.28 -15.63
C ILE A 758 -19.74 -2.06 -14.48
N PHE A 759 -19.03 -3.12 -14.82
CA PHE A 759 -18.17 -3.88 -13.92
C PHE A 759 -16.74 -3.78 -14.43
N GLN A 760 -15.86 -3.17 -13.64
CA GLN A 760 -14.46 -2.94 -13.98
C GLN A 760 -13.54 -3.68 -13.01
N GLU A 761 -12.48 -4.30 -13.51
CA GLU A 761 -11.44 -4.94 -12.70
C GLU A 761 -10.97 -3.98 -11.59
N ARG A 762 -11.00 -4.47 -10.34
CA ARG A 762 -10.57 -3.66 -9.20
C ARG A 762 -9.05 -3.53 -9.22
N ILE A 763 -8.56 -2.30 -9.24
CA ILE A 763 -7.13 -2.01 -9.23
C ILE A 763 -6.63 -1.88 -7.78
N PRO A 764 -5.59 -2.64 -7.36
CA PRO A 764 -4.97 -2.45 -6.06
C PRO A 764 -4.08 -1.20 -6.11
N ILE A 765 -4.68 -0.03 -5.89
CA ILE A 765 -4.04 1.28 -6.05
C ILE A 765 -2.94 1.48 -5.00
N GLN A 766 -1.78 1.96 -5.44
CA GLN A 766 -0.68 2.36 -4.58
C GLN A 766 -1.09 3.54 -3.69
N THR A 767 -0.90 3.40 -2.39
CA THR A 767 -1.28 4.42 -1.41
C THR A 767 -0.15 5.40 -1.09
N VAL A 768 -0.54 6.60 -0.65
CA VAL A 768 0.34 7.64 -0.10
C VAL A 768 -0.06 7.97 1.33
N SER A 769 0.92 8.37 2.13
CA SER A 769 0.69 8.88 3.48
C SER A 769 0.72 10.40 3.45
N LEU A 770 -0.33 11.04 3.96
CA LEU A 770 -0.41 12.50 4.09
C LEU A 770 -0.88 12.89 5.50
N ASP A 771 -0.38 14.02 5.98
CA ASP A 771 -0.90 14.66 7.17
C ASP A 771 -2.18 15.42 6.80
N ILE A 772 -3.30 15.04 7.40
CA ILE A 772 -4.61 15.65 7.18
C ILE A 772 -4.88 16.63 8.30
N HIS A 773 -4.98 17.90 7.93
CA HIS A 773 -5.20 18.99 8.85
C HIS A 773 -6.69 19.30 8.95
N THR A 774 -7.24 19.15 10.16
CA THR A 774 -8.62 19.53 10.51
C THR A 774 -8.60 20.66 11.53
N THR A 775 -9.76 21.24 11.81
CA THR A 775 -9.90 22.25 12.87
C THR A 775 -9.60 21.71 14.28
N MET A 776 -9.60 20.39 14.47
CA MET A 776 -9.44 19.75 15.79
C MET A 776 -8.07 19.07 15.97
N SER A 777 -7.51 18.52 14.90
CA SER A 777 -6.30 17.70 14.97
C SER A 777 -5.61 17.56 13.61
N VAL A 778 -4.35 17.17 13.64
CA VAL A 778 -3.60 16.70 12.48
C VAL A 778 -3.45 15.19 12.59
N THR A 779 -3.88 14.46 11.57
CA THR A 779 -3.83 13.00 11.54
C THR A 779 -3.13 12.52 10.28
N GLN A 780 -2.10 11.68 10.42
CA GLN A 780 -1.50 11.01 9.27
C GLN A 780 -2.47 9.92 8.78
N GLU A 781 -2.97 10.10 7.56
CA GLU A 781 -3.86 9.17 6.87
C GLU A 781 -3.17 8.51 5.69
N VAL A 782 -3.66 7.32 5.34
CA VAL A 782 -3.21 6.57 4.17
C VAL A 782 -4.31 6.68 3.11
N LEU A 783 -4.01 7.40 2.04
CA LEU A 783 -4.95 7.80 1.00
C LEU A 783 -4.62 7.18 -0.36
N TYR A 784 -5.62 7.16 -1.24
CA TYR A 784 -5.50 6.68 -2.62
C TYR A 784 -5.37 7.88 -3.56
N PRO A 785 -4.19 8.11 -4.15
CA PRO A 785 -3.97 9.21 -5.07
C PRO A 785 -4.49 8.87 -6.48
N VAL A 786 -5.19 9.83 -7.07
CA VAL A 786 -5.66 9.82 -8.46
C VAL A 786 -4.98 10.98 -9.19
N LEU A 787 -4.25 10.65 -10.25
CA LEU A 787 -3.55 11.59 -11.12
C LEU A 787 -4.44 11.91 -12.32
N GLY A 788 -5.18 13.01 -12.23
CA GLY A 788 -5.98 13.57 -13.33
C GLY A 788 -5.07 14.20 -14.39
N ALA A 789 -4.92 13.58 -15.56
CA ALA A 789 -4.21 14.15 -16.70
C ALA A 789 -5.18 14.89 -17.62
N TYR A 790 -5.00 16.19 -17.81
CA TYR A 790 -5.83 16.96 -18.73
C TYR A 790 -5.58 16.57 -20.18
N VAL A 791 -6.65 16.52 -20.95
CA VAL A 791 -6.66 16.31 -22.40
C VAL A 791 -7.18 17.59 -23.05
N ILE A 792 -6.33 18.27 -23.82
CA ILE A 792 -6.68 19.46 -24.59
C ILE A 792 -6.59 19.08 -26.07
N GLY A 793 -7.72 19.07 -26.78
CA GLY A 793 -7.77 18.52 -28.12
C GLY A 793 -7.61 17.00 -28.12
N THR A 794 -6.42 16.54 -28.48
CA THR A 794 -5.99 15.13 -28.43
C THR A 794 -4.62 15.00 -27.77
N GLU A 795 -4.19 16.02 -27.03
CA GLU A 795 -2.86 16.13 -26.44
C GLU A 795 -2.95 16.32 -24.92
N PHE A 796 -1.91 15.89 -24.22
CA PHE A 796 -1.71 16.11 -22.80
C PHE A 796 -1.58 17.60 -22.48
N GLY A 797 -2.39 18.06 -21.53
CA GLY A 797 -2.46 19.45 -21.09
C GLY A 797 -1.79 19.78 -19.75
N GLY A 798 -1.78 18.84 -18.81
CA GLY A 798 -1.34 19.07 -17.44
C GLY A 798 -1.79 17.96 -16.48
N ILE A 799 -1.46 18.10 -15.19
CA ILE A 799 -1.81 17.17 -14.10
C ILE A 799 -2.56 17.90 -12.99
N TYR A 800 -3.61 17.26 -12.51
CA TYR A 800 -4.37 17.54 -11.31
C TYR A 800 -4.34 16.29 -10.41
N THR A 801 -3.67 16.33 -9.27
CA THR A 801 -3.61 15.18 -8.36
C THR A 801 -4.51 15.43 -7.16
N ARG A 802 -5.34 14.43 -6.84
CA ARG A 802 -6.14 14.40 -5.61
C ARG A 802 -5.90 13.09 -4.85
N ALA A 803 -6.03 13.09 -3.54
CA ALA A 803 -6.00 11.86 -2.75
C ALA A 803 -7.15 11.82 -1.75
N GLY A 804 -7.79 10.67 -1.63
CA GLY A 804 -8.94 10.47 -0.75
C GLY A 804 -9.12 9.01 -0.34
N GLY A 805 -10.37 8.64 -0.05
CA GLY A 805 -10.77 7.26 0.23
C GLY A 805 -10.60 6.32 -0.97
N ALA A 806 -10.90 5.03 -0.77
CA ALA A 806 -10.81 4.00 -1.83
C ALA A 806 -11.75 4.30 -3.00
N VAL A 807 -12.88 4.93 -2.71
CA VAL A 807 -13.70 5.68 -3.67
C VAL A 807 -13.45 7.15 -3.39
N THR A 808 -12.98 7.88 -4.39
CA THR A 808 -12.68 9.31 -4.26
C THR A 808 -13.98 10.11 -4.25
N ASP A 809 -14.20 10.89 -3.19
CA ASP A 809 -15.37 11.75 -2.99
C ASP A 809 -14.97 13.24 -2.99
N ALA A 810 -15.93 14.11 -2.69
CA ALA A 810 -15.73 15.56 -2.57
C ALA A 810 -14.79 15.98 -1.42
N ASN A 811 -14.42 15.07 -0.51
CA ASN A 811 -13.47 15.35 0.57
C ASN A 811 -12.02 15.06 0.16
N ALA A 812 -11.77 14.60 -1.05
CA ALA A 812 -10.42 14.38 -1.54
C ALA A 812 -9.58 15.66 -1.51
N ILE A 813 -8.33 15.55 -1.07
CA ILE A 813 -7.43 16.69 -0.92
C ILE A 813 -6.59 16.84 -2.18
N TYR A 814 -6.46 18.07 -2.68
CA TYR A 814 -5.54 18.38 -3.76
C TYR A 814 -4.08 18.25 -3.30
N ILE A 815 -3.26 17.55 -4.08
CA ILE A 815 -1.82 17.42 -3.84
C ILE A 815 -1.07 18.14 -4.96
N PRO A 816 -0.28 19.20 -4.66
CA PRO A 816 0.55 19.83 -5.67
C PRO A 816 1.53 18.81 -6.24
N THR A 817 1.65 18.80 -7.56
CA THR A 817 2.47 17.81 -8.28
C THR A 817 3.57 18.51 -9.05
N TYR A 818 4.80 17.99 -8.92
CA TYR A 818 5.98 18.52 -9.60
C TYR A 818 6.83 17.40 -10.20
N ILE A 819 7.73 17.76 -11.10
CA ILE A 819 8.56 16.83 -11.85
C ILE A 819 10.02 17.05 -11.48
N LYS A 820 10.67 15.97 -11.02
CA LYS A 820 12.11 15.93 -10.77
C LYS A 820 12.84 15.54 -12.05
N GLU A 821 13.78 16.38 -12.50
CA GLU A 821 14.56 16.13 -13.71
C GLU A 821 15.74 15.18 -13.44
N LYS A 822 16.16 14.42 -14.46
CA LYS A 822 17.34 13.55 -14.34
C LYS A 822 18.61 14.37 -14.05
N GLY A 823 19.18 14.17 -12.87
CA GLY A 823 20.49 14.71 -12.49
C GLY A 823 20.46 15.77 -11.38
N GLU A 824 19.28 16.09 -10.84
CA GLU A 824 19.17 16.86 -9.59
C GLU A 824 19.36 15.90 -8.40
N LEU A 825 20.57 15.91 -7.83
CA LEU A 825 20.91 15.25 -6.57
C LEU A 825 20.59 16.15 -5.39
#